data_AF-A0A6C0F6I2-F1
#
_entry.id   AF-A0A6C0F6I2-F1
#
_cell.length_a   1.000
_cell.length_b   1.000
_cell.length_c   1.000
_cell.angle_alpha   90.00
_cell.angle_beta   90.00
_cell.angle_gamma   90.00
#
_symmetry.space_group_name_H-M   'P 1'
#
loop_
_entity.id
_entity.type
_entity.pdbx_description
1 polymer ?
#
loop_
_entity_poly.entity_id
_entity_poly.type
_entity_poly.pdbx_seq_one_letter_code
_entity_poly.pdbx_strand_id
1 'polypeptide(L)'
;MSFTNLIEQFKQEFENKNNISTTLRQGVQFNKYQNKIKKHIESEPNLLSLFNDTVNNIKEGFSLNDYVSGIQENQLSTQALKEQGQKFLQQNKSDQNELTDLESQFGTLMLQYEQTQQEITDKSKNYMQRLNSNNPYLNKNVRLANGAVGYVTNQGEYKWYSSPELMKSSAGKNGCPAAATIVQVSVSSDNYNNPGSFIPTTPPLLVGSAMTAEQACGNEGTNVYVNTLLMDPMTSYVGCYGDKEDRAMGSPLASGQNIYNYDTCRTAAIESGNRYFAVQNFQTDSQLGQCVVSNDLTSAEKYGSGNNIQMTSLWASNTTNGSVATLKNTGQLVVVSTEGNTTFSSPNAPVDCANGGNITLLNATWGDGCAGVSSNNAMDSLNKLMEQNVANRLNYSYVVGSGMNDPSVGCKKSFNIAYQCGNEIKTGHIDGEAQGQNFLLDCRAESTACNFYLILQDDGNMCIYKGTPEQTVGGAVWCTMTNGQQQQSNPEWTAAKGKKYPGKNYLSVGETLAPGEWIGSSNGALQLIMQTDGNLVLYTSKSSTMCNAGKDGKMYGAPWTNPIYDTTDVGITGNMGKLGYIDADSNLKEYPASMIGLDDTYQTFPNFDSPGNDLSNMPKTNSTMETCKQECTNATDCHGLVFDTASKNCWLKDKNVYPNSIKTPRENLMLLTRNPSIVGIESCNKDIKNIDSLQWSKYVNNGSKMTPNEKCGLAIEIDKLKKKLDELKNRLAVLAEKITEKMEDLQKENSNINNKMVTDQKQMSNNLTTYKQINNELKNYKVVSYQNINGMLNDTDKIVLQENYQYIFWSVLAIGLVIITMNNVRVK
;
A
#
# COMPACT_ATOMS: atom_id res chain seq x y z
N MET A 1 -15.82 22.66 40.52
CA MET A 1 -15.30 22.69 41.91
C MET A 1 -14.15 21.70 41.99
N SER A 2 -12.91 22.16 42.20
CA SER A 2 -11.75 21.27 42.27
C SER A 2 -11.82 20.45 43.56
N PHE A 3 -11.36 19.20 43.52
CA PHE A 3 -11.19 18.37 44.72
C PHE A 3 -10.25 19.04 45.74
N THR A 4 -9.34 19.89 45.26
CA THR A 4 -8.51 20.78 46.10
C THR A 4 -9.38 21.71 46.94
N ASN A 5 -10.41 22.35 46.38
CA ASN A 5 -11.33 23.19 47.15
C ASN A 5 -12.17 22.39 48.14
N LEU A 6 -12.49 21.13 47.83
CA LEU A 6 -13.19 20.24 48.76
C LEU A 6 -12.27 19.83 49.94
N ILE A 7 -10.99 19.57 49.68
CA ILE A 7 -9.96 19.30 50.69
C ILE A 7 -9.66 20.55 51.53
N GLU A 8 -9.65 21.73 50.92
CA GLU A 8 -9.41 23.00 51.61
C GLU A 8 -10.61 23.40 52.46
N GLN A 9 -11.84 23.14 52.00
CA GLN A 9 -13.06 23.20 52.81
C GLN A 9 -13.04 22.13 53.92
N PHE A 10 -12.60 20.91 53.65
CA PHE A 10 -12.47 19.87 54.68
C PHE A 10 -11.42 20.24 55.72
N LYS A 11 -10.27 20.80 55.31
CA LYS A 11 -9.22 21.32 56.20
C LYS A 11 -9.71 22.52 57.01
N GLN A 12 -10.42 23.47 56.42
CA GLN A 12 -11.01 24.59 57.14
C GLN A 12 -12.14 24.16 58.09
N GLU A 13 -12.97 23.18 57.71
CA GLU A 13 -13.96 22.61 58.61
C GLU A 13 -13.32 21.78 59.73
N PHE A 14 -12.22 21.08 59.45
CA PHE A 14 -11.42 20.31 60.41
C PHE A 14 -10.70 21.23 61.40
N GLU A 15 -10.11 22.34 60.95
CA GLU A 15 -9.50 23.36 61.81
C GLU A 15 -10.55 24.10 62.65
N ASN A 16 -11.74 24.37 62.10
CA ASN A 16 -12.83 25.03 62.84
C ASN A 16 -13.58 24.09 63.80
N LYS A 17 -13.61 22.77 63.55
CA LYS A 17 -14.24 21.76 64.45
C LYS A 17 -13.26 21.17 65.48
N ASN A 18 -11.95 21.39 65.34
CA ASN A 18 -10.91 20.87 66.24
C ASN A 18 -10.61 21.72 67.48
N ASN A 19 -11.60 22.42 68.03
CA ASN A 19 -11.55 22.83 69.44
C ASN A 19 -11.91 21.64 70.34
N ILE A 20 -11.23 20.50 70.13
CA ILE A 20 -11.46 19.25 70.84
C ILE A 20 -10.97 19.42 72.29
N SER A 21 -11.97 19.35 73.17
CA SER A 21 -11.93 19.46 74.61
C SER A 21 -10.68 18.92 75.30
N THR A 22 -10.17 19.75 76.22
CA THR A 22 -9.22 19.50 77.31
C THR A 22 -9.39 18.17 78.06
N THR A 23 -10.52 17.48 77.90
CA THR A 23 -10.84 16.19 78.52
C THR A 23 -9.98 15.01 78.04
N LEU A 24 -9.52 14.98 76.78
CA LEU A 24 -8.73 13.84 76.28
C LEU A 24 -7.30 13.79 76.85
N ARG A 25 -6.71 14.95 77.21
CA ARG A 25 -5.42 15.01 77.94
C ARG A 25 -5.56 14.75 79.44
N GLN A 26 -6.73 15.06 80.03
CA GLN A 26 -7.02 14.76 81.44
C GLN A 26 -7.17 13.25 81.70
N GLY A 27 -7.69 12.49 80.73
CA GLY A 27 -7.81 11.02 80.82
C GLY A 27 -6.47 10.27 80.96
N VAL A 28 -5.42 10.74 80.28
CA VAL A 28 -4.06 10.14 80.38
C VAL A 28 -3.37 10.52 81.71
N GLN A 29 -3.62 11.73 82.23
CA GLN A 29 -3.10 12.14 83.54
C GLN A 29 -3.80 11.43 84.71
N PHE A 30 -5.11 11.16 84.59
CA PHE A 30 -5.88 10.39 85.57
C PHE A 30 -5.33 8.97 85.74
N ASN A 31 -4.89 8.33 84.64
CA ASN A 31 -4.31 6.99 84.66
C ASN A 31 -2.91 6.94 85.33
N LYS A 32 -2.13 8.04 85.22
CA LYS A 32 -0.86 8.22 85.96
C LYS A 32 -1.10 8.48 87.46
N TYR A 33 -2.19 9.17 87.82
CA TYR A 33 -2.56 9.46 89.21
C TYR A 33 -3.11 8.21 89.94
N GLN A 34 -3.96 7.42 89.26
CA GLN A 34 -4.47 6.13 89.75
C GLN A 34 -3.35 5.11 90.01
N ASN A 35 -2.34 5.04 89.13
CA ASN A 35 -1.18 4.15 89.32
C ASN A 35 -0.25 4.61 90.46
N LYS A 36 -0.17 5.92 90.75
CA LYS A 36 0.55 6.44 91.93
C LYS A 36 -0.18 6.11 93.24
N ILE A 37 -1.50 6.22 93.26
CA ILE A 37 -2.33 5.85 94.43
C ILE A 37 -2.23 4.34 94.70
N LYS A 38 -2.27 3.50 93.66
CA LYS A 38 -2.11 2.05 93.79
C LYS A 38 -0.76 1.66 94.42
N LYS A 39 0.33 2.31 94.00
CA LYS A 39 1.66 2.12 94.62
C LYS A 39 1.78 2.63 96.05
N HIS A 40 0.99 3.63 96.45
CA HIS A 40 1.02 4.20 97.81
C HIS A 40 0.19 3.38 98.80
N ILE A 41 -0.94 2.81 98.36
CA ILE A 41 -1.79 1.92 99.16
C ILE A 41 -1.11 0.56 99.39
N GLU A 42 -0.28 0.09 98.46
CA GLU A 42 0.47 -1.17 98.59
C GLU A 42 1.72 -1.05 99.51
N SER A 43 2.06 0.16 100.03
CA SER A 43 3.30 0.41 100.79
C SER A 43 3.16 0.80 102.27
N GLU A 44 1.96 0.78 102.87
CA GLU A 44 1.80 1.05 104.33
C GLU A 44 1.07 -0.10 105.07
N PRO A 45 1.78 -0.99 105.78
CA PRO A 45 1.19 -1.99 106.64
C PRO A 45 1.12 -1.47 108.08
N ASN A 46 -0.05 -0.99 108.56
CA ASN A 46 -0.52 -1.02 109.98
C ASN A 46 -1.59 0.04 110.34
N LEU A 47 -2.71 0.09 109.63
CA LEU A 47 -3.90 0.81 110.11
C LEU A 47 -4.99 -0.12 110.69
N LEU A 48 -4.93 -1.42 110.39
CA LEU A 48 -5.86 -2.43 110.92
C LEU A 48 -5.56 -2.86 112.37
N SER A 49 -4.30 -2.76 112.84
CA SER A 49 -3.92 -3.17 114.19
C SER A 49 -4.33 -2.16 115.26
N LEU A 50 -4.34 -0.86 114.94
CA LEU A 50 -4.82 0.21 115.83
C LEU A 50 -6.35 0.19 116.03
N PHE A 51 -7.09 -0.34 115.06
CA PHE A 51 -8.56 -0.39 115.12
C PHE A 51 -9.06 -1.55 116.02
N ASN A 52 -8.38 -2.69 116.02
CA ASN A 52 -8.79 -3.88 116.77
C ASN A 52 -8.54 -3.78 118.29
N ASP A 53 -7.54 -3.01 118.74
CA ASP A 53 -7.30 -2.80 120.18
C ASP A 53 -8.34 -1.87 120.83
N THR A 54 -9.02 -1.03 120.04
CA THR A 54 -10.05 -0.11 120.53
C THR A 54 -11.43 -0.79 120.64
N VAL A 55 -11.69 -1.83 119.82
CA VAL A 55 -12.99 -2.55 119.77
C VAL A 55 -13.16 -3.56 120.91
N ASN A 56 -12.06 -4.07 121.50
CA ASN A 56 -12.15 -5.07 122.58
C ASN A 56 -12.48 -4.49 123.98
N ASN A 57 -12.59 -3.17 124.14
CA ASN A 57 -12.79 -2.51 125.44
C ASN A 57 -14.17 -1.86 125.66
N ILE A 58 -15.19 -2.19 124.85
CA ILE A 58 -16.56 -1.71 125.11
C ILE A 58 -17.49 -2.91 125.28
N LYS A 59 -17.84 -3.19 126.54
CA LYS A 59 -18.84 -4.17 126.94
C LYS A 59 -20.23 -3.54 127.04
N GLU A 60 -21.19 -4.38 126.68
CA GLU A 60 -22.60 -4.45 127.07
C GLU A 60 -23.63 -3.56 126.35
N GLY A 61 -24.43 -4.24 125.53
CA GLY A 61 -25.83 -3.90 125.24
C GLY A 61 -26.09 -3.31 123.86
N PHE A 62 -26.27 -4.16 122.84
CA PHE A 62 -27.29 -4.13 121.76
C PHE A 62 -26.83 -4.96 120.54
N SER A 63 -27.75 -5.76 119.98
CA SER A 63 -27.55 -6.77 118.93
C SER A 63 -27.31 -6.18 117.53
N LEU A 64 -26.35 -6.75 116.79
CA LEU A 64 -25.73 -6.24 115.55
C LEU A 64 -26.16 -7.07 114.31
N ASN A 65 -27.45 -7.08 113.96
CA ASN A 65 -27.94 -7.80 112.77
C ASN A 65 -28.34 -6.91 111.59
N ASP A 66 -28.30 -5.57 111.70
CA ASP A 66 -28.70 -4.66 110.61
C ASP A 66 -27.52 -3.95 109.89
N TYR A 67 -26.27 -4.26 110.23
CA TYR A 67 -25.08 -3.54 109.71
C TYR A 67 -24.32 -4.27 108.58
N VAL A 68 -24.76 -5.46 108.17
CA VAL A 68 -24.05 -6.30 107.19
C VAL A 68 -24.55 -6.11 105.74
N SER A 69 -25.70 -5.47 105.52
CA SER A 69 -26.26 -5.24 104.17
C SER A 69 -25.61 -4.08 103.41
N GLY A 70 -25.00 -3.10 104.08
CA GLY A 70 -24.42 -1.90 103.44
C GLY A 70 -22.97 -2.03 102.93
N ILE A 71 -22.23 -3.08 103.31
CA ILE A 71 -20.80 -3.24 102.97
C ILE A 71 -20.60 -4.11 101.72
N GLN A 72 -21.51 -5.04 101.42
CA GLN A 72 -21.42 -5.88 100.20
C GLN A 72 -21.80 -5.13 98.91
N GLU A 73 -22.72 -4.16 98.95
CA GLU A 73 -23.07 -3.34 97.76
C GLU A 73 -21.91 -2.43 97.31
N ASN A 74 -21.05 -1.99 98.23
CA ASN A 74 -19.99 -1.02 97.92
C ASN A 74 -18.68 -1.65 97.41
N GLN A 75 -18.45 -2.95 97.66
CA GLN A 75 -17.34 -3.70 97.04
C GLN A 75 -17.70 -4.18 95.61
N LEU A 76 -18.95 -4.54 95.33
CA LEU A 76 -19.41 -4.84 93.97
C LEU A 76 -19.35 -3.61 93.06
N SER A 77 -19.66 -2.41 93.57
CA SER A 77 -19.64 -1.17 92.79
C SER A 77 -18.22 -0.72 92.38
N THR A 78 -17.21 -0.91 93.25
CA THR A 78 -15.82 -0.52 92.96
C THR A 78 -15.13 -1.46 91.96
N GLN A 79 -15.47 -2.74 91.96
CA GLN A 79 -14.94 -3.70 90.98
C GLN A 79 -15.59 -3.51 89.60
N ALA A 80 -16.90 -3.27 89.55
CA ALA A 80 -17.62 -2.93 88.32
C ALA A 80 -17.13 -1.62 87.68
N LEU A 81 -16.82 -0.59 88.47
CA LEU A 81 -16.24 0.67 87.99
C LEU A 81 -14.80 0.51 87.46
N LYS A 82 -13.97 -0.35 88.10
CA LYS A 82 -12.63 -0.69 87.60
C LYS A 82 -12.68 -1.45 86.28
N GLU A 83 -13.57 -2.43 86.15
CA GLU A 83 -13.75 -3.19 84.91
C GLU A 83 -14.31 -2.32 83.78
N GLN A 84 -15.26 -1.42 84.07
CA GLN A 84 -15.73 -0.44 83.09
C GLN A 84 -14.64 0.54 82.66
N GLY A 85 -13.82 1.05 83.59
CA GLY A 85 -12.70 1.93 83.29
C GLY A 85 -11.60 1.26 82.46
N GLN A 86 -11.31 -0.02 82.72
CA GLN A 86 -10.33 -0.79 81.94
C GLN A 86 -10.85 -1.12 80.53
N LYS A 87 -12.12 -1.56 80.40
CA LYS A 87 -12.76 -1.77 79.09
C LYS A 87 -12.77 -0.48 78.27
N PHE A 88 -13.07 0.65 78.91
CA PHE A 88 -13.06 1.96 78.27
C PHE A 88 -11.67 2.40 77.78
N LEU A 89 -10.62 2.20 78.60
CA LEU A 89 -9.24 2.49 78.19
C LEU A 89 -8.77 1.59 77.03
N GLN A 90 -9.21 0.34 77.02
CA GLN A 90 -8.90 -0.62 75.97
C GLN A 90 -9.63 -0.29 74.66
N GLN A 91 -10.89 0.13 74.76
CA GLN A 91 -11.71 0.62 73.64
C GLN A 91 -11.08 1.88 73.01
N ASN A 92 -10.79 2.91 73.80
CA ASN A 92 -10.11 4.13 73.32
C ASN A 92 -8.78 3.84 72.61
N LYS A 93 -7.99 2.90 73.12
CA LYS A 93 -6.72 2.51 72.49
C LYS A 93 -6.96 1.78 71.16
N SER A 94 -7.99 0.94 71.10
CA SER A 94 -8.41 0.27 69.87
C SER A 94 -8.87 1.28 68.82
N ASP A 95 -9.71 2.24 69.21
CA ASP A 95 -10.26 3.25 68.31
C ASP A 95 -9.20 4.23 67.79
N GLN A 96 -8.21 4.58 68.63
CA GLN A 96 -7.04 5.34 68.21
C GLN A 96 -6.15 4.57 67.23
N ASN A 97 -5.95 3.27 67.45
CA ASN A 97 -5.18 2.43 66.52
C ASN A 97 -5.90 2.30 65.17
N GLU A 98 -7.21 2.11 65.18
CA GLU A 98 -8.03 2.03 63.97
C GLU A 98 -8.04 3.35 63.19
N LEU A 99 -8.15 4.50 63.87
CA LEU A 99 -8.04 5.81 63.22
C LEU A 99 -6.65 6.03 62.61
N THR A 100 -5.58 5.66 63.33
CA THR A 100 -4.20 5.76 62.84
C THR A 100 -3.98 4.86 61.60
N ASP A 101 -4.58 3.67 61.58
CA ASP A 101 -4.51 2.75 60.46
C ASP A 101 -5.25 3.32 59.23
N LEU A 102 -6.46 3.85 59.41
CA LEU A 102 -7.22 4.52 58.35
C LEU A 102 -6.47 5.72 57.77
N GLU A 103 -5.86 6.57 58.61
CA GLU A 103 -5.03 7.70 58.19
C GLU A 103 -3.79 7.24 57.40
N SER A 104 -3.15 6.15 57.83
CA SER A 104 -2.00 5.56 57.12
C SER A 104 -2.38 5.01 55.74
N GLN A 105 -3.51 4.31 55.65
CA GLN A 105 -4.07 3.83 54.40
C GLN A 105 -4.41 4.99 53.46
N PHE A 106 -5.00 6.06 53.99
CA PHE A 106 -5.33 7.28 53.23
C PHE A 106 -4.06 7.95 52.67
N GLY A 107 -3.04 8.13 53.50
CA GLY A 107 -1.75 8.69 53.07
C GLY A 107 -1.06 7.87 51.99
N THR A 108 -1.11 6.53 52.10
CA THR A 108 -0.55 5.62 51.09
C THR A 108 -1.26 5.75 49.73
N LEU A 109 -2.61 5.80 49.73
CA LEU A 109 -3.38 5.98 48.49
C LEU A 109 -3.16 7.36 47.88
N MET A 110 -2.97 8.40 48.69
CA MET A 110 -2.67 9.75 48.21
C MET A 110 -1.34 9.80 47.46
N LEU A 111 -0.29 9.13 47.97
CA LEU A 111 0.98 9.02 47.27
C LEU A 111 0.83 8.27 45.93
N GLN A 112 0.06 7.19 45.89
CA GLN A 112 -0.21 6.46 44.64
C GLN A 112 -0.99 7.33 43.63
N TYR A 113 -1.91 8.16 44.11
CA TYR A 113 -2.67 9.11 43.30
C TYR A 113 -1.74 10.16 42.69
N GLU A 114 -0.89 10.80 43.49
CA GLU A 114 0.10 11.78 43.02
C GLU A 114 1.09 11.19 42.00
N GLN A 115 1.61 9.99 42.27
CA GLN A 115 2.48 9.27 41.34
C GLN A 115 1.78 8.99 40.00
N THR A 116 0.52 8.55 40.05
CA THR A 116 -0.26 8.27 38.84
C THR A 116 -0.55 9.56 38.06
N GLN A 117 -0.82 10.69 38.73
CA GLN A 117 -0.96 11.99 38.06
C GLN A 117 0.33 12.46 37.38
N GLN A 118 1.48 12.26 38.03
CA GLN A 118 2.77 12.60 37.46
C GLN A 118 3.05 11.75 36.21
N GLU A 119 2.77 10.44 36.27
CA GLU A 119 2.93 9.54 35.13
C GLU A 119 2.04 9.95 33.94
N ILE A 120 0.79 10.35 34.18
CA ILE A 120 -0.10 10.90 33.13
C ILE A 120 0.52 12.15 32.51
N THR A 121 1.07 13.05 33.32
CA THR A 121 1.68 14.30 32.87
C THR A 121 2.91 14.03 32.00
N ASP A 122 3.77 13.11 32.42
CA ASP A 122 5.00 12.76 31.71
C ASP A 122 4.70 12.07 30.38
N LYS A 123 3.75 11.12 30.36
CA LYS A 123 3.29 10.49 29.10
C LYS A 123 2.67 11.50 28.16
N SER A 124 1.86 12.43 28.67
CA SER A 124 1.25 13.48 27.86
C SER A 124 2.29 14.42 27.26
N LYS A 125 3.30 14.82 28.04
CA LYS A 125 4.40 15.65 27.57
C LYS A 125 5.20 14.95 26.48
N ASN A 126 5.56 13.68 26.68
CA ASN A 126 6.29 12.89 25.69
C ASN A 126 5.49 12.75 24.39
N TYR A 127 4.20 12.44 24.48
CA TYR A 127 3.31 12.38 23.32
C TYR A 127 3.28 13.72 22.57
N MET A 128 3.06 14.84 23.26
CA MET A 128 3.04 16.17 22.64
C MET A 128 4.37 16.58 22.00
N GLN A 129 5.50 16.16 22.57
CA GLN A 129 6.82 16.40 21.99
C GLN A 129 7.03 15.61 20.71
N ARG A 130 6.57 14.36 20.64
CA ARG A 130 6.66 13.53 19.42
C ARG A 130 5.86 14.11 18.27
N LEU A 131 4.64 14.57 18.53
CA LEU A 131 3.73 15.12 17.52
C LEU A 131 4.03 16.58 17.14
N ASN A 132 4.99 17.23 17.80
CA ASN A 132 5.29 18.63 17.54
C ASN A 132 5.67 18.82 16.07
N SER A 133 5.07 19.81 15.39
CA SER A 133 5.36 20.10 13.97
C SER A 133 6.83 20.44 13.70
N ASN A 134 7.58 20.87 14.72
CA ASN A 134 9.02 21.11 14.64
C ASN A 134 9.87 19.84 14.80
N ASN A 135 9.27 18.68 15.08
CA ASN A 135 9.99 17.41 15.14
C ASN A 135 10.59 17.11 13.75
N PRO A 136 11.93 17.13 13.61
CA PRO A 136 12.58 17.07 12.30
C PRO A 136 12.50 15.69 11.64
N TYR A 137 12.03 14.66 12.38
CA TYR A 137 12.00 13.27 11.94
C TYR A 137 10.66 12.84 11.34
N LEU A 138 9.55 13.55 11.61
CA LEU A 138 8.21 13.14 11.17
C LEU A 138 8.14 12.99 9.64
N ASN A 139 7.54 11.89 9.18
CA ASN A 139 7.46 11.49 7.77
C ASN A 139 8.80 11.37 7.07
N LYS A 140 9.84 10.89 7.75
CA LYS A 140 11.17 10.72 7.15
C LYS A 140 11.73 9.34 7.42
N ASN A 141 12.54 8.88 6.50
CA ASN A 141 13.44 7.77 6.78
C ASN A 141 14.60 8.32 7.64
N VAL A 142 14.84 7.72 8.80
CA VAL A 142 15.90 8.08 9.74
C VAL A 142 16.93 6.95 9.81
N ARG A 143 18.21 7.30 9.65
CA ARG A 143 19.33 6.40 9.85
C ARG A 143 20.06 6.73 11.15
N LEU A 144 20.16 5.72 12.02
CA LEU A 144 20.88 5.78 13.29
C LEU A 144 22.40 5.61 13.08
N ALA A 145 23.19 5.99 14.09
CA ALA A 145 24.65 5.90 14.04
C ALA A 145 25.19 4.47 13.89
N ASN A 146 24.44 3.45 14.34
CA ASN A 146 24.76 2.03 14.15
C ASN A 146 24.36 1.49 12.76
N GLY A 147 23.85 2.35 11.87
CA GLY A 147 23.47 2.02 10.50
C GLY A 147 22.02 1.56 10.30
N ALA A 148 21.27 1.31 11.39
CA ALA A 148 19.87 0.95 11.30
C ALA A 148 19.03 2.07 10.66
N VAL A 149 18.12 1.70 9.75
CA VAL A 149 17.24 2.62 9.03
C VAL A 149 15.79 2.28 9.35
N GLY A 150 14.98 3.30 9.58
CA GLY A 150 13.55 3.15 9.82
C GLY A 150 12.78 4.36 9.35
N TYR A 151 11.50 4.16 9.04
CA TYR A 151 10.57 5.23 8.76
C TYR A 151 9.99 5.77 10.07
N VAL A 152 9.96 7.09 10.21
CA VAL A 152 9.32 7.76 11.36
C VAL A 152 7.94 8.28 10.95
N THR A 153 6.91 7.77 11.61
CA THR A 153 5.50 8.10 11.33
C THR A 153 5.15 9.54 11.69
N ASN A 154 3.96 10.02 11.27
CA ASN A 154 3.40 11.30 11.73
C ASN A 154 3.20 11.40 13.25
N GLN A 155 3.21 10.27 13.95
CA GLN A 155 3.02 10.19 15.40
C GLN A 155 4.36 10.02 16.16
N GLY A 156 5.49 10.08 15.43
CA GLY A 156 6.83 9.94 16.01
C GLY A 156 7.19 8.49 16.40
N GLU A 157 6.60 7.50 15.72
CA GLU A 157 6.99 6.10 15.85
C GLU A 157 8.05 5.72 14.82
N TYR A 158 9.14 5.09 15.24
CA TYR A 158 10.21 4.57 14.41
C TYR A 158 9.92 3.11 14.04
N LYS A 159 9.58 2.88 12.76
CA LYS A 159 9.36 1.57 12.17
C LYS A 159 10.60 1.16 11.38
N TRP A 160 11.35 0.17 11.85
CA TRP A 160 12.62 -0.20 11.22
C TRP A 160 12.43 -1.02 9.94
N TYR A 161 13.36 -0.86 9.00
CA TYR A 161 13.51 -1.72 7.84
C TYR A 161 14.41 -2.90 8.20
N SER A 162 13.92 -4.14 8.07
CA SER A 162 14.70 -5.34 8.40
C SER A 162 15.80 -5.67 7.38
N SER A 163 15.71 -5.11 6.16
CA SER A 163 16.71 -5.26 5.10
C SER A 163 16.72 -4.06 4.13
N PRO A 164 17.82 -3.83 3.39
CA PRO A 164 17.87 -2.84 2.31
C PRO A 164 16.86 -3.09 1.19
N GLU A 165 16.56 -4.35 0.86
CA GLU A 165 15.58 -4.75 -0.15
C GLU A 165 14.18 -4.31 0.24
N LEU A 166 13.82 -4.50 1.52
CA LEU A 166 12.53 -4.05 2.05
C LEU A 166 12.42 -2.53 1.96
N MET A 167 13.49 -1.80 2.32
CA MET A 167 13.51 -0.34 2.16
C MET A 167 13.29 0.08 0.70
N LYS A 168 13.96 -0.57 -0.28
CA LYS A 168 13.77 -0.27 -1.72
C LYS A 168 12.34 -0.54 -2.19
N SER A 169 11.65 -1.51 -1.59
CA SER A 169 10.27 -1.82 -1.94
C SER A 169 9.27 -0.74 -1.53
N SER A 170 9.56 0.02 -0.47
CA SER A 170 8.65 1.06 0.07
C SER A 170 9.09 2.49 -0.25
N ALA A 171 10.40 2.77 -0.29
CA ALA A 171 10.91 4.13 -0.41
C ALA A 171 10.44 4.82 -1.71
N GLY A 172 9.80 5.99 -1.55
CA GLY A 172 9.25 6.77 -2.67
C GLY A 172 7.93 6.25 -3.24
N LYS A 173 7.32 5.23 -2.62
CA LYS A 173 6.05 4.62 -3.06
C LYS A 173 5.01 4.70 -1.95
N ASN A 174 3.72 4.66 -2.29
CA ASN A 174 2.61 4.55 -1.33
C ASN A 174 2.63 5.58 -0.18
N GLY A 175 3.10 6.81 -0.46
CA GLY A 175 3.25 7.88 0.54
C GLY A 175 4.56 7.86 1.33
N CYS A 176 5.44 6.87 1.12
CA CYS A 176 6.71 6.77 1.82
C CYS A 176 7.78 7.72 1.27
N PRO A 177 8.65 8.26 2.13
CA PRO A 177 9.74 9.15 1.71
C PRO A 177 10.71 8.44 0.75
N ALA A 178 11.20 9.16 -0.25
CA ALA A 178 12.19 8.64 -1.18
C ALA A 178 13.50 8.25 -0.48
N ALA A 179 14.23 7.28 -1.02
CA ALA A 179 15.50 6.83 -0.42
C ALA A 179 16.57 7.95 -0.37
N ALA A 180 16.45 8.96 -1.24
CA ALA A 180 17.35 10.11 -1.26
C ALA A 180 17.14 11.11 -0.09
N THR A 181 16.03 11.02 0.65
CA THR A 181 15.67 11.99 1.71
C THR A 181 15.96 11.51 3.14
N ILE A 182 16.81 10.48 3.30
CA ILE A 182 17.15 9.93 4.61
C ILE A 182 17.82 10.99 5.50
N VAL A 183 17.32 11.14 6.73
CA VAL A 183 17.92 11.95 7.78
C VAL A 183 18.89 11.10 8.59
N GLN A 184 20.14 11.53 8.68
CA GLN A 184 21.16 10.90 9.53
C GLN A 184 21.09 11.49 10.94
N VAL A 185 21.12 10.64 11.97
CA VAL A 185 21.22 11.08 13.37
C VAL A 185 22.45 10.46 14.04
N SER A 186 23.08 11.22 14.94
CA SER A 186 24.28 10.81 15.68
C SER A 186 24.01 9.85 16.84
N VAL A 187 22.74 9.50 17.07
CA VAL A 187 22.30 8.61 18.16
C VAL A 187 22.31 7.16 17.69
N SER A 188 22.76 6.25 18.55
CA SER A 188 22.57 4.80 18.39
C SER A 188 21.58 4.29 19.44
N SER A 189 20.92 3.17 19.14
CA SER A 189 20.08 2.45 20.08
C SER A 189 20.13 0.98 19.72
N ASP A 190 20.40 0.11 20.70
CA ASP A 190 20.37 -1.35 20.49
C ASP A 190 18.94 -1.91 20.50
N ASN A 191 17.98 -1.13 21.02
CA ASN A 191 16.57 -1.50 21.12
C ASN A 191 15.72 -0.94 19.98
N TYR A 192 16.33 -0.44 18.90
CA TYR A 192 15.61 0.16 17.76
C TYR A 192 14.61 -0.79 17.07
N ASN A 193 14.71 -2.09 17.36
CA ASN A 193 13.87 -3.18 16.84
C ASN A 193 13.00 -3.85 17.93
N ASN A 194 12.85 -3.22 19.10
CA ASN A 194 12.03 -3.70 20.20
C ASN A 194 10.80 -2.79 20.37
N PRO A 195 9.62 -3.16 19.83
CA PRO A 195 8.42 -2.34 19.89
C PRO A 195 8.06 -1.90 21.32
N GLY A 196 7.68 -0.64 21.49
CA GLY A 196 7.37 -0.03 22.79
C GLY A 196 8.57 0.57 23.53
N SER A 197 9.81 0.31 23.07
CA SER A 197 11.00 0.99 23.58
C SER A 197 11.19 2.38 22.98
N PHE A 198 12.16 3.16 23.47
CA PHE A 198 12.45 4.50 22.96
C PHE A 198 13.87 4.61 22.39
N ILE A 199 14.00 5.35 21.29
CA ILE A 199 15.28 5.80 20.75
C ILE A 199 15.56 7.21 21.33
N PRO A 200 16.74 7.45 21.93
CA PRO A 200 17.03 8.68 22.65
C PRO A 200 17.43 9.85 21.73
N THR A 201 16.67 10.08 20.65
CA THR A 201 16.73 11.30 19.84
C THR A 201 16.10 12.48 20.58
N THR A 202 16.20 13.68 20.01
CA THR A 202 15.51 14.87 20.51
C THR A 202 14.51 15.36 19.45
N PRO A 203 13.18 15.21 19.66
CA PRO A 203 12.53 14.47 20.75
C PRO A 203 12.73 12.94 20.65
N PRO A 204 12.49 12.17 21.74
CA PRO A 204 12.61 10.71 21.73
C PRO A 204 11.59 10.08 20.78
N LEU A 205 12.00 9.06 20.03
CA LEU A 205 11.12 8.32 19.12
C LEU A 205 10.67 7.01 19.78
N LEU A 206 9.38 6.69 19.68
CA LEU A 206 8.83 5.42 20.14
C LEU A 206 9.11 4.35 19.07
N VAL A 207 9.59 3.16 19.44
CA VAL A 207 9.80 2.09 18.46
C VAL A 207 8.46 1.40 18.18
N GLY A 208 8.02 1.43 16.91
CA GLY A 208 6.81 0.75 16.42
C GLY A 208 7.12 -0.67 15.96
N SER A 209 6.26 -1.27 15.13
CA SER A 209 6.56 -2.55 14.45
C SER A 209 7.48 -2.37 13.23
N ALA A 210 8.07 -3.46 12.76
CA ALA A 210 8.88 -3.46 11.54
C ALA A 210 8.05 -3.04 10.32
N MET A 211 8.68 -2.35 9.37
CA MET A 211 8.08 -2.12 8.05
C MET A 211 7.90 -3.44 7.30
N THR A 212 6.79 -3.60 6.59
CA THR A 212 6.58 -4.69 5.62
C THR A 212 6.81 -4.23 4.18
N ALA A 213 6.99 -5.18 3.26
CA ALA A 213 7.21 -4.86 1.85
C ALA A 213 6.03 -4.06 1.26
N GLU A 214 6.36 -3.00 0.52
CA GLU A 214 5.39 -2.08 -0.12
C GLU A 214 4.40 -1.39 0.84
N GLN A 215 4.61 -1.46 2.15
CA GLN A 215 3.73 -0.83 3.14
C GLN A 215 3.58 0.67 2.87
N ALA A 216 2.34 1.17 2.97
CA ALA A 216 2.06 2.60 2.88
C ALA A 216 2.60 3.36 4.10
N CYS A 217 3.02 4.59 3.86
CA CYS A 217 3.45 5.52 4.90
C CYS A 217 2.58 6.78 4.88
N GLY A 218 2.54 7.45 6.02
CA GLY A 218 1.87 8.73 6.19
C GLY A 218 0.44 8.56 6.72
N ASN A 219 -0.18 9.70 7.03
CA ASN A 219 -1.53 9.78 7.60
C ASN A 219 -1.71 9.16 8.99
N GLU A 220 -0.65 8.70 9.66
CA GLU A 220 -0.74 8.13 11.00
C GLU A 220 -1.35 9.13 11.98
N GLY A 221 -2.33 8.66 12.76
CA GLY A 221 -3.15 9.47 13.64
C GLY A 221 -4.29 10.25 12.97
N THR A 222 -4.54 10.03 11.67
CA THR A 222 -5.58 10.72 10.88
C THR A 222 -6.54 9.71 10.23
N ASN A 223 -7.72 10.16 9.83
CA ASN A 223 -8.65 9.36 9.03
C ASN A 223 -8.37 9.53 7.54
N VAL A 224 -8.56 8.47 6.77
CA VAL A 224 -8.38 8.44 5.32
C VAL A 224 -9.63 7.95 4.61
N TYR A 225 -9.97 8.59 3.49
CA TYR A 225 -11.14 8.25 2.66
C TYR A 225 -10.70 7.93 1.23
N VAL A 226 -11.16 6.80 0.70
CA VAL A 226 -10.85 6.37 -0.67
C VAL A 226 -11.83 7.00 -1.65
N ASN A 227 -11.43 8.13 -2.22
CA ASN A 227 -12.28 8.91 -3.11
C ASN A 227 -11.82 8.89 -4.57
N THR A 228 -10.76 8.16 -4.89
CA THR A 228 -10.23 8.03 -6.25
C THR A 228 -9.57 6.67 -6.42
N LEU A 229 -9.60 6.16 -7.64
CA LEU A 229 -9.13 4.82 -7.92
C LEU A 229 -7.59 4.78 -7.94
N LEU A 230 -6.95 5.75 -8.59
CA LEU A 230 -5.50 5.98 -8.54
C LEU A 230 -5.23 7.49 -8.53
N MET A 231 -4.30 7.96 -7.68
CA MET A 231 -3.78 9.34 -7.75
C MET A 231 -2.49 9.37 -8.57
N ASP A 232 -2.53 10.13 -9.67
CA ASP A 232 -1.37 10.44 -10.53
C ASP A 232 -0.45 9.24 -10.87
N PRO A 233 -0.99 8.18 -11.50
CA PRO A 233 -0.20 7.00 -11.80
C PRO A 233 0.90 7.30 -12.83
N MET A 234 2.09 6.77 -12.57
CA MET A 234 3.20 6.83 -13.51
C MET A 234 2.82 6.11 -14.80
N THR A 235 2.93 6.82 -15.91
CA THR A 235 2.59 6.28 -17.24
C THR A 235 3.83 6.13 -18.08
N SER A 236 3.95 5.00 -18.78
CA SER A 236 5.04 4.74 -19.71
C SER A 236 4.49 4.39 -21.09
N TYR A 237 5.18 4.85 -22.15
CA TYR A 237 4.83 4.51 -23.52
C TYR A 237 5.44 3.15 -23.87
N VAL A 238 4.59 2.19 -24.24
CA VAL A 238 5.00 0.83 -24.58
C VAL A 238 5.42 0.75 -26.05
N GLY A 239 4.56 1.23 -26.96
CA GLY A 239 4.86 1.18 -28.39
C GLY A 239 3.65 1.43 -29.27
N CYS A 240 3.87 1.41 -30.59
CA CYS A 240 2.84 1.59 -31.61
C CYS A 240 2.49 0.25 -32.25
N TYR A 241 1.25 -0.20 -32.11
CA TYR A 241 0.82 -1.54 -32.53
C TYR A 241 -0.40 -1.47 -33.45
N GLY A 242 -0.50 -2.43 -34.37
CA GLY A 242 -1.65 -2.54 -35.27
C GLY A 242 -2.92 -2.95 -34.52
N ASP A 243 -4.08 -2.61 -35.08
CA ASP A 243 -5.39 -3.07 -34.65
C ASP A 243 -6.16 -3.66 -35.86
N LYS A 244 -7.20 -4.44 -35.60
CA LYS A 244 -8.06 -5.06 -36.63
C LYS A 244 -9.52 -5.13 -36.16
N GLU A 245 -10.41 -5.62 -37.00
CA GLU A 245 -11.84 -5.74 -36.72
C GLU A 245 -12.15 -6.51 -35.42
N ASP A 246 -11.37 -7.56 -35.11
CA ASP A 246 -11.48 -8.36 -33.89
C ASP A 246 -10.77 -7.75 -32.66
N ARG A 247 -10.26 -6.52 -32.81
CA ARG A 247 -9.69 -5.63 -31.79
C ARG A 247 -8.54 -6.20 -30.95
N ALA A 248 -7.45 -5.45 -30.86
CA ALA A 248 -6.32 -5.72 -29.97
C ALA A 248 -6.62 -5.30 -28.51
N MET A 249 -7.31 -4.17 -28.35
CA MET A 249 -7.63 -3.55 -27.06
C MET A 249 -9.13 -3.28 -26.93
N GLY A 250 -9.93 -4.30 -26.62
CA GLY A 250 -11.36 -4.16 -26.34
C GLY A 250 -12.16 -3.38 -27.40
N SER A 251 -13.41 -3.04 -27.09
CA SER A 251 -14.17 -2.08 -27.90
C SER A 251 -13.83 -0.65 -27.47
N PRO A 252 -13.76 0.31 -28.41
CA PRO A 252 -13.60 1.73 -28.07
C PRO A 252 -14.65 2.20 -27.06
N LEU A 253 -14.19 2.94 -26.05
CA LEU A 253 -15.06 3.56 -25.06
C LEU A 253 -15.99 4.60 -25.71
N ALA A 254 -17.06 4.95 -25.00
CA ALA A 254 -18.09 5.89 -25.46
C ALA A 254 -18.61 5.59 -26.88
N SER A 255 -18.80 4.31 -27.22
CA SER A 255 -19.26 3.86 -28.54
C SER A 255 -18.42 4.36 -29.71
N GLY A 256 -17.10 4.52 -29.50
CA GLY A 256 -16.15 4.91 -30.55
C GLY A 256 -16.20 6.38 -30.96
N GLN A 257 -16.67 7.26 -30.10
CA GLN A 257 -16.62 8.71 -30.36
C GLN A 257 -15.19 9.26 -30.24
N ASN A 258 -14.84 10.21 -31.12
CA ASN A 258 -13.54 10.91 -31.12
C ASN A 258 -13.54 12.07 -30.10
N ILE A 259 -13.63 11.73 -28.82
CA ILE A 259 -13.75 12.71 -27.71
C ILE A 259 -12.61 12.62 -26.68
N TYR A 260 -11.63 11.75 -26.93
CA TYR A 260 -10.55 11.51 -25.98
C TYR A 260 -9.20 12.05 -26.48
N ASN A 261 -8.46 12.69 -25.58
CA ASN A 261 -7.03 12.90 -25.72
C ASN A 261 -6.28 11.94 -24.78
N TYR A 262 -4.96 12.09 -24.67
CA TYR A 262 -4.13 11.29 -23.78
C TYR A 262 -4.64 11.31 -22.34
N ASP A 263 -4.82 12.49 -21.75
CA ASP A 263 -5.16 12.63 -20.33
C ASP A 263 -6.58 12.12 -20.02
N THR A 264 -7.55 12.37 -20.91
CA THR A 264 -8.93 11.90 -20.71
C THR A 264 -9.05 10.39 -20.97
N CYS A 265 -8.29 9.82 -21.91
CA CYS A 265 -8.24 8.37 -22.10
C CYS A 265 -7.52 7.66 -20.96
N ARG A 266 -6.40 8.22 -20.48
CA ARG A 266 -5.71 7.75 -19.26
C ARG A 266 -6.69 7.69 -18.09
N THR A 267 -7.44 8.77 -17.88
CA THR A 267 -8.44 8.84 -16.82
C THR A 267 -9.52 7.79 -17.02
N ALA A 268 -10.06 7.63 -18.23
CA ALA A 268 -11.06 6.62 -18.52
C ALA A 268 -10.54 5.18 -18.32
N ALA A 269 -9.27 4.91 -18.62
CA ALA A 269 -8.63 3.63 -18.37
C ALA A 269 -8.53 3.33 -16.87
N ILE A 270 -8.07 4.30 -16.08
CA ILE A 270 -8.02 4.20 -14.62
C ILE A 270 -9.42 3.90 -14.08
N GLU A 271 -10.40 4.74 -14.39
CA GLU A 271 -11.78 4.62 -13.87
C GLU A 271 -12.49 3.32 -14.30
N SER A 272 -12.07 2.72 -15.42
CA SER A 272 -12.58 1.43 -15.90
C SER A 272 -11.76 0.22 -15.39
N GLY A 273 -10.74 0.44 -14.55
CA GLY A 273 -9.91 -0.62 -13.99
C GLY A 273 -9.00 -1.29 -15.03
N ASN A 274 -8.56 -0.55 -16.04
CA ASN A 274 -7.66 -1.02 -17.09
C ASN A 274 -6.25 -0.44 -16.95
N ARG A 275 -5.25 -1.30 -17.05
CA ARG A 275 -3.82 -0.95 -17.00
C ARG A 275 -3.31 -0.28 -18.27
N TYR A 276 -3.74 -0.79 -19.42
CA TYR A 276 -3.28 -0.34 -20.72
C TYR A 276 -4.33 0.50 -21.40
N PHE A 277 -3.91 1.57 -22.04
CA PHE A 277 -4.79 2.41 -22.84
C PHE A 277 -4.08 2.93 -24.09
N ALA A 278 -4.87 3.25 -25.11
CA ALA A 278 -4.38 3.88 -26.32
C ALA A 278 -5.45 4.82 -26.88
N VAL A 279 -5.00 5.87 -27.57
CA VAL A 279 -5.88 6.75 -28.35
C VAL A 279 -5.65 6.48 -29.83
N GLN A 280 -6.62 5.85 -30.49
CA GLN A 280 -6.60 5.53 -31.92
C GLN A 280 -7.53 6.44 -32.72
N ASN A 281 -7.47 6.36 -34.06
CA ASN A 281 -8.31 7.17 -34.95
C ASN A 281 -8.21 8.69 -34.66
N PHE A 282 -7.03 9.14 -34.27
CA PHE A 282 -6.76 10.50 -33.82
C PHE A 282 -6.92 11.52 -34.95
N GLN A 283 -7.62 12.60 -34.65
CA GLN A 283 -7.86 13.72 -35.55
C GLN A 283 -6.93 14.88 -35.20
N THR A 284 -6.03 15.24 -36.11
CA THR A 284 -5.01 16.28 -35.88
C THR A 284 -5.60 17.66 -35.65
N ASP A 285 -6.77 17.96 -36.19
CA ASP A 285 -7.38 19.28 -36.05
C ASP A 285 -7.98 19.49 -34.66
N SER A 286 -8.77 18.53 -34.18
CA SER A 286 -9.40 18.59 -32.85
C SER A 286 -8.48 18.14 -31.71
N GLN A 287 -7.40 17.41 -32.01
CA GLN A 287 -6.55 16.74 -31.02
C GLN A 287 -7.29 15.68 -30.20
N LEU A 288 -8.29 15.03 -30.80
CA LEU A 288 -9.12 14.01 -30.15
C LEU A 288 -9.18 12.73 -31.00
N GLY A 289 -9.37 11.59 -30.33
CA GLY A 289 -9.52 10.27 -30.93
C GLY A 289 -10.38 9.34 -30.07
N GLN A 290 -10.36 8.06 -30.40
CA GLN A 290 -11.08 7.00 -29.70
C GLN A 290 -10.20 6.41 -28.61
N CYS A 291 -10.73 6.31 -27.40
CA CYS A 291 -10.03 5.63 -26.31
C CYS A 291 -10.32 4.13 -26.35
N VAL A 292 -9.27 3.32 -26.34
CA VAL A 292 -9.33 1.87 -26.15
C VAL A 292 -8.50 1.47 -24.96
N VAL A 293 -8.92 0.40 -24.27
CA VAL A 293 -8.36 -0.02 -22.99
C VAL A 293 -8.21 -1.54 -22.94
N SER A 294 -7.23 -2.03 -22.16
CA SER A 294 -6.98 -3.46 -21.97
C SER A 294 -6.28 -3.71 -20.64
N ASN A 295 -6.39 -4.95 -20.13
CA ASN A 295 -5.53 -5.49 -19.07
C ASN A 295 -4.55 -6.56 -19.58
N ASP A 296 -4.62 -6.90 -20.87
CA ASP A 296 -3.79 -7.92 -21.52
C ASP A 296 -2.88 -7.25 -22.56
N LEU A 297 -1.58 -7.15 -22.21
CA LEU A 297 -0.56 -6.62 -23.10
C LEU A 297 -0.31 -7.52 -24.31
N THR A 298 -0.37 -8.86 -24.13
CA THR A 298 -0.12 -9.80 -25.22
C THR A 298 -1.20 -9.67 -26.30
N SER A 299 -2.47 -9.54 -25.89
CA SER A 299 -3.56 -9.22 -26.82
C SER A 299 -3.37 -7.86 -27.48
N ALA A 300 -2.92 -6.85 -26.72
CA ALA A 300 -2.73 -5.50 -27.24
C ALA A 300 -1.62 -5.42 -28.31
N GLU A 301 -0.62 -6.30 -28.24
CA GLU A 301 0.51 -6.37 -29.18
C GLU A 301 0.31 -7.38 -30.33
N LYS A 302 -0.80 -8.14 -30.34
CA LYS A 302 -0.96 -9.36 -31.18
C LYS A 302 -0.83 -9.15 -32.70
N TYR A 303 -1.04 -7.94 -33.22
CA TYR A 303 -0.90 -7.64 -34.64
C TYR A 303 0.46 -7.06 -35.03
N GLY A 304 1.41 -7.01 -34.10
CA GLY A 304 2.74 -6.46 -34.31
C GLY A 304 2.73 -4.94 -34.48
N SER A 305 3.85 -4.39 -34.95
CA SER A 305 4.04 -2.95 -35.04
C SER A 305 3.03 -2.28 -35.97
N GLY A 306 2.44 -1.17 -35.50
CA GLY A 306 1.51 -0.34 -36.24
C GLY A 306 2.24 0.53 -37.25
N ASN A 307 2.75 -0.08 -38.31
CA ASN A 307 3.50 0.59 -39.37
C ASN A 307 2.76 0.50 -40.70
N ASN A 308 2.85 1.55 -41.50
CA ASN A 308 2.51 1.51 -42.91
C ASN A 308 3.76 1.15 -43.71
N ILE A 309 3.65 0.11 -44.54
CA ILE A 309 4.74 -0.36 -45.41
C ILE A 309 4.46 0.17 -46.81
N GLN A 310 5.23 1.17 -47.23
CA GLN A 310 5.19 1.66 -48.60
C GLN A 310 6.14 0.81 -49.46
N MET A 311 5.58 0.09 -50.44
CA MET A 311 6.36 -0.68 -51.40
C MET A 311 6.73 0.18 -52.61
N THR A 312 7.99 0.10 -53.05
CA THR A 312 8.50 0.77 -54.26
C THR A 312 9.06 -0.30 -55.19
N SER A 313 8.57 -0.35 -56.44
CA SER A 313 9.12 -1.24 -57.46
C SER A 313 10.48 -0.72 -57.92
N LEU A 314 11.52 -1.55 -57.80
CA LEU A 314 12.86 -1.26 -58.34
C LEU A 314 12.99 -1.77 -59.78
N TRP A 315 12.32 -2.88 -60.11
CA TRP A 315 12.32 -3.48 -61.44
C TRP A 315 11.08 -4.36 -61.65
N ALA A 316 10.57 -4.44 -62.88
CA ALA A 316 9.47 -5.33 -63.25
C ALA A 316 9.65 -5.92 -64.66
N SER A 317 9.12 -7.13 -64.89
CA SER A 317 9.06 -7.75 -66.23
C SER A 317 8.05 -7.06 -67.14
N ASN A 318 7.09 -6.32 -66.59
CA ASN A 318 5.97 -5.67 -67.28
C ASN A 318 5.09 -6.65 -68.08
N THR A 319 4.97 -7.88 -67.57
CA THR A 319 4.10 -8.92 -68.13
C THR A 319 2.70 -8.86 -67.49
N THR A 320 1.66 -9.24 -68.24
CA THR A 320 0.25 -9.18 -67.78
C THR A 320 -0.46 -10.54 -67.77
N ASN A 321 0.20 -11.58 -68.26
CA ASN A 321 -0.33 -12.95 -68.37
C ASN A 321 0.71 -14.00 -67.98
N GLY A 322 1.72 -13.62 -67.21
CA GLY A 322 2.71 -14.55 -66.69
C GLY A 322 2.08 -15.53 -65.69
N SER A 323 2.41 -16.81 -65.83
CA SER A 323 1.96 -17.88 -64.94
C SER A 323 3.08 -18.40 -64.05
N VAL A 324 4.34 -18.30 -64.50
CA VAL A 324 5.50 -18.76 -63.72
C VAL A 324 6.73 -17.98 -64.13
N ALA A 325 7.54 -17.58 -63.15
CA ALA A 325 8.89 -17.09 -63.36
C ALA A 325 9.89 -18.21 -63.09
N THR A 326 10.90 -18.39 -63.95
CA THR A 326 11.91 -19.45 -63.79
C THR A 326 13.25 -19.02 -64.35
N LEU A 327 14.34 -19.46 -63.72
CA LEU A 327 15.68 -19.33 -64.26
C LEU A 327 15.98 -20.53 -65.18
N LYS A 328 16.23 -20.29 -66.46
CA LYS A 328 16.57 -21.33 -67.42
C LYS A 328 18.07 -21.62 -67.44
N ASN A 329 18.44 -22.82 -67.88
CA ASN A 329 19.82 -23.22 -68.15
C ASN A 329 20.47 -22.45 -69.32
N THR A 330 19.72 -21.60 -70.02
CA THR A 330 20.27 -20.59 -70.96
C THR A 330 20.84 -19.36 -70.25
N GLY A 331 20.83 -19.31 -68.91
CA GLY A 331 21.27 -18.15 -68.13
C GLY A 331 20.28 -16.99 -68.12
N GLN A 332 19.01 -17.25 -68.48
CA GLN A 332 17.97 -16.23 -68.55
C GLN A 332 16.88 -16.46 -67.51
N LEU A 333 16.48 -15.37 -66.85
CA LEU A 333 15.22 -15.32 -66.10
C LEU A 333 14.09 -15.15 -67.09
N VAL A 334 13.11 -16.04 -67.04
CA VAL A 334 12.00 -16.10 -67.98
C VAL A 334 10.67 -16.07 -67.24
N VAL A 335 9.71 -15.31 -67.76
CA VAL A 335 8.29 -15.43 -67.38
C VAL A 335 7.56 -16.16 -68.48
N VAL A 336 6.77 -17.18 -68.11
CA VAL A 336 6.05 -18.05 -69.05
C VAL A 336 4.55 -17.94 -68.79
N SER A 337 3.75 -17.80 -69.86
CA SER A 337 2.28 -17.76 -69.77
C SER A 337 1.67 -19.14 -69.50
N THR A 338 0.36 -19.18 -69.22
CA THR A 338 -0.41 -20.41 -69.04
C THR A 338 -0.36 -21.35 -70.25
N GLU A 339 -0.17 -20.80 -71.46
CA GLU A 339 -0.05 -21.56 -72.71
C GLU A 339 1.37 -22.10 -72.95
N GLY A 340 2.32 -21.82 -72.04
CA GLY A 340 3.73 -22.23 -72.18
C GLY A 340 4.58 -21.26 -73.00
N ASN A 341 4.05 -20.11 -73.41
CA ASN A 341 4.78 -19.12 -74.19
C ASN A 341 5.68 -18.27 -73.29
N THR A 342 6.91 -18.00 -73.74
CA THR A 342 7.79 -17.05 -73.05
C THR A 342 7.30 -15.62 -73.28
N THR A 343 6.91 -14.92 -72.22
CA THR A 343 6.36 -13.54 -72.26
C THR A 343 7.40 -12.51 -71.86
N PHE A 344 8.41 -12.90 -71.08
CA PHE A 344 9.58 -12.09 -70.78
C PHE A 344 10.83 -12.99 -70.74
N SER A 345 11.96 -12.45 -71.17
CA SER A 345 13.27 -13.07 -70.97
C SER A 345 14.30 -11.98 -70.66
N SER A 346 15.13 -12.19 -69.64
CA SER A 346 16.23 -11.27 -69.35
C SER A 346 17.22 -11.22 -70.53
N PRO A 347 17.86 -10.06 -70.77
CA PRO A 347 18.83 -9.91 -71.85
C PRO A 347 20.13 -10.68 -71.54
N ASN A 348 21.06 -10.66 -72.49
CA ASN A 348 22.43 -11.17 -72.36
C ASN A 348 22.54 -12.68 -72.05
N ALA A 349 21.72 -13.51 -72.72
CA ALA A 349 21.90 -14.95 -72.70
C ALA A 349 23.34 -15.32 -73.12
N PRO A 350 24.10 -16.09 -72.31
CA PRO A 350 25.44 -16.50 -72.68
C PRO A 350 25.44 -17.38 -73.93
N VAL A 351 26.24 -17.02 -74.93
CA VAL A 351 26.30 -17.70 -76.24
C VAL A 351 26.79 -19.14 -76.10
N ASP A 352 27.69 -19.38 -75.16
CA ASP A 352 28.19 -20.72 -74.79
C ASP A 352 27.12 -21.62 -74.18
N CYS A 353 26.00 -21.05 -73.75
CA CYS A 353 24.83 -21.76 -73.25
C CYS A 353 23.59 -21.61 -74.13
N ALA A 354 23.79 -21.39 -75.43
CA ALA A 354 22.72 -21.48 -76.42
C ALA A 354 21.95 -22.81 -76.26
N ASN A 355 20.62 -22.73 -76.24
CA ASN A 355 19.71 -23.86 -75.97
C ASN A 355 19.99 -24.64 -74.66
N GLY A 356 20.69 -24.03 -73.70
CA GLY A 356 21.04 -24.64 -72.42
C GLY A 356 22.15 -25.69 -72.51
N GLY A 357 22.98 -25.60 -73.56
CA GLY A 357 23.99 -26.61 -73.88
C GLY A 357 23.41 -27.91 -74.43
N ASN A 358 22.11 -27.95 -74.75
CA ASN A 358 21.45 -29.10 -75.36
C ASN A 358 21.85 -29.29 -76.83
N ILE A 359 21.69 -30.51 -77.32
CA ILE A 359 21.90 -30.88 -78.73
C ILE A 359 20.99 -30.04 -79.63
N THR A 360 21.62 -29.34 -80.57
CA THR A 360 20.96 -28.67 -81.70
C THR A 360 21.53 -29.24 -82.98
N LEU A 361 20.73 -29.97 -83.77
CA LEU A 361 21.21 -30.56 -85.02
C LEU A 361 21.48 -29.47 -86.06
N LEU A 362 22.61 -29.57 -86.76
CA LEU A 362 23.00 -28.65 -87.83
C LEU A 362 22.89 -29.30 -89.21
N ASN A 363 23.43 -30.52 -89.36
CA ASN A 363 23.29 -31.35 -90.56
C ASN A 363 23.34 -32.84 -90.19
N ALA A 364 22.68 -33.69 -90.99
CA ALA A 364 22.74 -35.15 -90.84
C ALA A 364 22.45 -35.83 -92.18
N THR A 365 23.43 -36.57 -92.72
CA THR A 365 23.34 -37.23 -94.03
C THR A 365 23.69 -38.70 -93.90
N TRP A 366 22.82 -39.57 -94.40
CA TRP A 366 23.05 -41.01 -94.54
C TRP A 366 23.11 -41.39 -96.02
N GLY A 367 24.21 -42.01 -96.46
CA GLY A 367 24.50 -42.29 -97.86
C GLY A 367 25.42 -41.27 -98.53
N ASP A 368 26.24 -40.56 -97.77
CA ASP A 368 27.20 -39.62 -98.36
C ASP A 368 28.21 -40.36 -99.25
N GLY A 369 28.50 -39.80 -100.43
CA GLY A 369 29.28 -40.45 -101.49
C GLY A 369 28.48 -41.39 -102.42
N CYS A 370 27.20 -41.67 -102.13
CA CYS A 370 26.33 -42.45 -103.02
C CYS A 370 25.62 -41.55 -104.06
N ALA A 371 25.52 -42.03 -105.30
CA ALA A 371 24.84 -41.30 -106.36
C ALA A 371 23.34 -41.10 -106.02
N GLY A 372 22.87 -39.86 -106.16
CA GLY A 372 21.46 -39.50 -105.96
C GLY A 372 21.06 -39.17 -104.51
N VAL A 373 21.98 -39.24 -103.54
CA VAL A 373 21.70 -38.90 -102.14
C VAL A 373 21.84 -37.39 -101.92
N SER A 374 20.77 -36.75 -101.43
CA SER A 374 20.80 -35.34 -101.03
C SER A 374 21.44 -35.17 -99.65
N SER A 375 22.16 -34.06 -99.44
CA SER A 375 22.60 -33.66 -98.10
C SER A 375 21.39 -33.46 -97.18
N ASN A 376 21.61 -33.66 -95.87
CA ASN A 376 20.58 -33.51 -94.82
C ASN A 376 19.39 -34.47 -94.90
N ASN A 377 19.47 -35.51 -95.72
CA ASN A 377 18.36 -36.46 -95.87
C ASN A 377 17.96 -37.16 -94.55
N ALA A 378 18.86 -37.24 -93.56
CA ALA A 378 18.59 -37.86 -92.26
C ALA A 378 18.13 -36.89 -91.16
N MET A 379 18.08 -35.59 -91.44
CA MET A 379 17.78 -34.55 -90.47
C MET A 379 16.37 -34.68 -89.87
N ASP A 380 15.35 -34.77 -90.71
CA ASP A 380 13.95 -34.76 -90.25
C ASP A 380 13.60 -36.00 -89.42
N SER A 381 14.08 -37.17 -89.85
CA SER A 381 13.89 -38.42 -89.10
C SER A 381 14.60 -38.37 -87.75
N LEU A 382 15.84 -37.86 -87.70
CA LEU A 382 16.57 -37.70 -86.45
C LEU A 382 15.90 -36.69 -85.51
N ASN A 383 15.50 -35.51 -86.01
CA ASN A 383 14.76 -34.50 -85.25
C ASN A 383 13.47 -35.08 -84.65
N LYS A 384 12.66 -35.78 -85.47
CA LYS A 384 11.40 -36.38 -85.01
C LYS A 384 11.62 -37.43 -83.92
N LEU A 385 12.66 -38.26 -84.05
CA LEU A 385 13.00 -39.28 -83.04
C LEU A 385 13.51 -38.64 -81.74
N MET A 386 14.24 -37.53 -81.83
CA MET A 386 14.69 -36.74 -80.67
C MET A 386 13.54 -35.98 -80.00
N GLU A 387 12.59 -35.42 -80.75
CA GLU A 387 11.42 -34.72 -80.23
C GLU A 387 10.47 -35.64 -79.46
N GLN A 388 10.32 -36.88 -79.92
CA GLN A 388 9.55 -37.91 -79.21
C GLN A 388 10.15 -38.30 -77.85
N ASN A 389 11.40 -37.90 -77.56
CA ASN A 389 12.13 -38.24 -76.35
C ASN A 389 12.80 -37.01 -75.71
N VAL A 390 12.00 -36.15 -75.08
CA VAL A 390 12.44 -34.85 -74.48
C VAL A 390 13.64 -35.00 -73.52
N ALA A 391 13.79 -36.15 -72.84
CA ALA A 391 14.90 -36.42 -71.93
C ALA A 391 16.28 -36.58 -72.62
N ASN A 392 16.33 -36.84 -73.93
CA ASN A 392 17.56 -37.17 -74.66
C ASN A 392 18.21 -35.96 -75.35
N ARG A 393 17.81 -34.73 -75.01
CA ARG A 393 18.43 -33.52 -75.58
C ARG A 393 19.83 -33.24 -75.03
N LEU A 394 20.28 -33.99 -74.02
CA LEU A 394 21.64 -33.93 -73.44
C LEU A 394 22.60 -34.93 -74.11
N ASN A 395 22.13 -36.14 -74.36
CA ASN A 395 22.82 -37.16 -75.14
C ASN A 395 21.77 -38.05 -75.84
N TYR A 396 22.07 -38.51 -77.05
CA TYR A 396 21.18 -39.37 -77.82
C TYR A 396 21.99 -40.38 -78.64
N SER A 397 21.68 -41.67 -78.49
CA SER A 397 22.22 -42.74 -79.32
C SER A 397 21.30 -42.93 -80.52
N TYR A 398 21.69 -42.41 -81.68
CA TYR A 398 20.96 -42.58 -82.93
C TYR A 398 21.35 -43.89 -83.61
N VAL A 399 20.36 -44.72 -83.92
CA VAL A 399 20.54 -45.88 -84.82
C VAL A 399 20.44 -45.38 -86.26
N VAL A 400 21.56 -45.37 -86.98
CA VAL A 400 21.64 -44.82 -88.33
C VAL A 400 20.71 -45.56 -89.30
N GLY A 401 19.93 -44.80 -90.06
CA GLY A 401 18.90 -45.30 -90.99
C GLY A 401 17.54 -45.55 -90.34
N SER A 402 17.41 -45.38 -89.01
CA SER A 402 16.12 -45.50 -88.32
C SER A 402 15.14 -44.41 -88.75
N GLY A 403 13.90 -44.80 -89.03
CA GLY A 403 12.84 -43.89 -89.47
C GLY A 403 13.00 -43.37 -90.91
N MET A 404 13.79 -44.06 -91.74
CA MET A 404 14.08 -43.67 -93.12
C MET A 404 14.01 -44.87 -94.08
N ASN A 405 13.73 -44.60 -95.36
CA ASN A 405 13.92 -45.57 -96.43
C ASN A 405 15.37 -45.53 -96.92
N ASP A 406 15.83 -46.65 -97.50
CA ASP A 406 17.16 -46.74 -98.14
C ASP A 406 17.32 -45.61 -99.19
N PRO A 407 18.27 -44.68 -99.02
CA PRO A 407 18.45 -43.53 -99.91
C PRO A 407 19.20 -43.87 -101.21
N SER A 408 19.88 -45.01 -101.30
CA SER A 408 20.62 -45.45 -102.50
C SER A 408 20.94 -46.95 -102.43
N VAL A 409 20.14 -47.74 -103.15
CA VAL A 409 20.22 -49.21 -103.15
C VAL A 409 21.53 -49.68 -103.81
N GLY A 410 22.26 -50.58 -103.12
CA GLY A 410 23.51 -51.18 -103.64
C GLY A 410 24.78 -50.36 -103.40
N CYS A 411 24.66 -49.17 -102.80
CA CYS A 411 25.79 -48.37 -102.35
C CYS A 411 26.04 -48.57 -100.84
N LYS A 412 27.31 -48.57 -100.41
CA LYS A 412 27.69 -48.55 -98.99
C LYS A 412 27.47 -47.15 -98.43
N LYS A 413 26.56 -47.01 -97.45
CA LYS A 413 26.08 -45.71 -97.02
C LYS A 413 26.82 -45.22 -95.78
N SER A 414 27.77 -44.32 -96.00
CA SER A 414 28.43 -43.61 -94.90
C SER A 414 27.45 -42.69 -94.18
N PHE A 415 27.74 -42.32 -92.94
CA PHE A 415 26.95 -41.37 -92.16
C PHE A 415 27.79 -40.17 -91.76
N ASN A 416 27.30 -38.96 -92.01
CA ASN A 416 27.90 -37.70 -91.57
C ASN A 416 26.89 -36.91 -90.75
N ILE A 417 27.36 -36.31 -89.66
CA ILE A 417 26.53 -35.46 -88.81
C ILE A 417 27.34 -34.29 -88.26
N ALA A 418 26.68 -33.14 -88.13
CA ALA A 418 27.15 -32.02 -87.35
C ALA A 418 26.01 -31.56 -86.42
N TYR A 419 26.35 -31.33 -85.16
CA TYR A 419 25.42 -30.85 -84.14
C TYR A 419 26.14 -29.88 -83.22
N GLN A 420 25.38 -28.99 -82.61
CA GLN A 420 25.87 -27.94 -81.73
C GLN A 420 25.48 -28.25 -80.28
N CYS A 421 26.43 -28.09 -79.37
CA CYS A 421 26.28 -28.15 -77.92
C CYS A 421 26.64 -26.77 -77.35
N GLY A 422 25.66 -25.92 -77.07
CA GLY A 422 25.97 -24.54 -76.68
C GLY A 422 26.61 -23.77 -77.84
N ASN A 423 27.85 -23.31 -77.70
CA ASN A 423 28.63 -22.70 -78.79
C ASN A 423 29.54 -23.70 -79.54
N GLU A 424 29.70 -24.92 -79.04
CA GLU A 424 30.62 -25.91 -79.62
C GLU A 424 29.94 -26.71 -80.74
N ILE A 425 30.56 -26.75 -81.92
CA ILE A 425 30.10 -27.58 -83.04
C ILE A 425 30.87 -28.89 -83.02
N LYS A 426 30.14 -30.00 -82.87
CA LYS A 426 30.66 -31.37 -82.92
C LYS A 426 30.28 -32.01 -84.25
N THR A 427 31.21 -32.76 -84.82
CA THR A 427 30.99 -33.52 -86.06
C THR A 427 31.26 -35.00 -85.82
N GLY A 428 30.67 -35.83 -86.69
CA GLY A 428 30.82 -37.27 -86.62
C GLY A 428 30.72 -37.91 -88.00
N HIS A 429 31.47 -38.99 -88.18
CA HIS A 429 31.50 -39.77 -89.39
C HIS A 429 31.52 -41.28 -89.08
N ILE A 430 30.73 -42.06 -89.81
CA ILE A 430 30.84 -43.51 -89.87
C ILE A 430 31.11 -43.89 -91.33
N ASP A 431 32.29 -44.46 -91.58
CA ASP A 431 32.70 -44.89 -92.91
C ASP A 431 32.08 -46.25 -93.29
N GLY A 432 31.87 -46.49 -94.58
CA GLY A 432 31.29 -47.72 -95.09
C GLY A 432 29.78 -47.84 -94.84
N GLU A 433 29.28 -49.05 -94.57
CA GLU A 433 27.84 -49.28 -94.35
C GLU A 433 27.44 -48.93 -92.92
N ALA A 434 26.82 -47.77 -92.72
CA ALA A 434 26.43 -47.27 -91.41
C ALA A 434 25.05 -47.78 -90.93
N GLN A 435 24.24 -48.43 -91.77
CA GLN A 435 22.90 -48.87 -91.39
C GLN A 435 22.91 -49.73 -90.11
N GLY A 436 22.05 -49.37 -89.16
CA GLY A 436 21.91 -50.09 -87.89
C GLY A 436 23.03 -49.86 -86.88
N GLN A 437 24.07 -49.10 -87.23
CA GLN A 437 25.11 -48.69 -86.28
C GLN A 437 24.60 -47.57 -85.36
N ASN A 438 25.15 -47.50 -84.15
CA ASN A 438 24.84 -46.45 -83.18
C ASN A 438 25.82 -45.28 -83.34
N PHE A 439 25.29 -44.06 -83.45
CA PHE A 439 26.05 -42.82 -83.32
C PHE A 439 25.61 -42.07 -82.06
N LEU A 440 26.55 -41.76 -81.17
CA LEU A 440 26.27 -41.02 -79.93
C LEU A 440 26.45 -39.52 -80.15
N LEU A 441 25.36 -38.77 -80.04
CA LEU A 441 25.38 -37.33 -79.84
C LEU A 441 25.54 -37.07 -78.34
N ASP A 442 26.54 -36.31 -77.92
CA ASP A 442 26.80 -36.06 -76.50
C ASP A 442 27.13 -34.59 -76.23
N CYS A 443 26.21 -33.90 -75.54
CA CYS A 443 26.37 -32.54 -75.04
C CYS A 443 26.34 -32.47 -73.50
N ARG A 444 26.56 -33.58 -72.79
CA ARG A 444 26.46 -33.62 -71.32
C ARG A 444 27.40 -32.62 -70.65
N ALA A 445 28.64 -32.50 -71.14
CA ALA A 445 29.64 -31.62 -70.56
C ALA A 445 29.21 -30.14 -70.69
N GLU A 446 28.77 -29.74 -71.89
CA GLU A 446 28.34 -28.38 -72.19
C GLU A 446 27.07 -28.01 -71.44
N SER A 447 26.08 -28.90 -71.42
CA SER A 447 24.84 -28.64 -70.67
C SER A 447 25.07 -28.61 -69.15
N THR A 448 25.96 -29.46 -68.61
CA THR A 448 26.34 -29.41 -67.19
C THR A 448 27.07 -28.11 -66.83
N ALA A 449 27.86 -27.57 -67.76
CA ALA A 449 28.52 -26.27 -67.59
C ALA A 449 27.54 -25.09 -67.64
N CYS A 450 26.35 -25.28 -68.20
CA CYS A 450 25.28 -24.28 -68.31
C CYS A 450 24.38 -24.25 -67.07
N ASN A 451 25.03 -24.08 -65.92
CA ASN A 451 24.37 -23.89 -64.64
C ASN A 451 24.44 -22.42 -64.22
N PHE A 452 23.36 -21.91 -63.62
CA PHE A 452 23.20 -20.52 -63.26
C PHE A 452 22.40 -20.38 -61.96
N TYR A 453 22.56 -19.23 -61.31
CA TYR A 453 21.69 -18.82 -60.21
C TYR A 453 21.39 -17.32 -60.30
N LEU A 454 20.18 -16.96 -59.90
CA LEU A 454 19.74 -15.58 -59.69
C LEU A 454 19.79 -15.30 -58.19
N ILE A 455 20.36 -14.19 -57.76
CA ILE A 455 20.50 -13.83 -56.35
C ILE A 455 19.99 -12.41 -56.07
N LEU A 456 19.31 -12.25 -54.93
CA LEU A 456 18.98 -10.95 -54.33
C LEU A 456 20.12 -10.55 -53.39
N GLN A 457 20.85 -9.51 -53.78
CA GLN A 457 22.03 -9.04 -53.09
C GLN A 457 21.65 -7.95 -52.07
N ASP A 458 22.40 -7.88 -50.97
CA ASP A 458 22.13 -6.92 -49.89
C ASP A 458 22.38 -5.46 -50.31
N ASP A 459 23.09 -5.25 -51.43
CA ASP A 459 23.33 -3.94 -52.04
C ASP A 459 22.13 -3.39 -52.83
N GLY A 460 21.01 -4.11 -52.88
CA GLY A 460 19.80 -3.67 -53.58
C GLY A 460 19.67 -4.21 -55.00
N ASN A 461 20.61 -5.03 -55.48
CA ASN A 461 20.61 -5.56 -56.83
C ASN A 461 20.02 -6.98 -56.92
N MET A 462 19.49 -7.32 -58.10
CA MET A 462 19.16 -8.69 -58.49
C MET A 462 20.00 -9.08 -59.69
N CYS A 463 20.80 -10.14 -59.55
CA CYS A 463 21.77 -10.55 -60.57
C CYS A 463 21.72 -12.04 -60.87
N ILE A 464 21.99 -12.40 -62.12
CA ILE A 464 22.20 -13.78 -62.58
C ILE A 464 23.70 -13.99 -62.75
N TYR A 465 24.20 -15.10 -62.23
CA TYR A 465 25.59 -15.53 -62.37
C TYR A 465 25.66 -16.97 -62.91
N LYS A 466 26.76 -17.29 -63.57
CA LYS A 466 27.10 -18.66 -63.97
C LYS A 466 27.69 -19.42 -62.76
N GLY A 467 27.32 -20.69 -62.60
CA GLY A 467 27.75 -21.55 -61.50
C GLY A 467 26.70 -21.71 -60.40
N THR A 468 27.15 -21.83 -59.15
CA THR A 468 26.29 -21.87 -57.95
C THR A 468 26.66 -20.72 -56.99
N PRO A 469 25.83 -20.39 -55.99
CA PRO A 469 26.17 -19.37 -54.99
C PRO A 469 27.51 -19.59 -54.29
N GLU A 470 27.96 -20.84 -54.14
CA GLU A 470 29.23 -21.21 -53.51
C GLU A 470 30.41 -21.18 -54.50
N GLN A 471 30.12 -21.28 -55.81
CA GLN A 471 31.11 -21.40 -56.87
C GLN A 471 30.68 -20.58 -58.10
N THR A 472 30.77 -19.26 -57.97
CA THR A 472 30.52 -18.32 -59.06
C THR A 472 31.64 -18.37 -60.10
N VAL A 473 31.27 -18.41 -61.39
CA VAL A 473 32.22 -18.41 -62.51
C VAL A 473 32.05 -17.12 -63.30
N GLY A 474 33.11 -16.30 -63.34
CA GLY A 474 33.14 -15.06 -64.11
C GLY A 474 32.30 -13.92 -63.51
N GLY A 475 31.88 -12.99 -64.37
CA GLY A 475 31.05 -11.85 -64.00
C GLY A 475 29.54 -12.16 -64.02
N ALA A 476 28.73 -11.18 -63.65
CA ALA A 476 27.28 -11.30 -63.78
C ALA A 476 26.88 -11.44 -65.26
N VAL A 477 25.98 -12.37 -65.53
CA VAL A 477 25.33 -12.55 -66.84
C VAL A 477 24.40 -11.37 -67.11
N TRP A 478 23.58 -11.03 -66.11
CA TRP A 478 22.65 -9.91 -66.17
C TRP A 478 22.33 -9.43 -64.75
N CYS A 479 22.08 -8.13 -64.59
CA CYS A 479 21.59 -7.54 -63.35
C CYS A 479 20.50 -6.50 -63.63
N THR A 480 19.65 -6.23 -62.64
CA THR A 480 18.64 -5.16 -62.71
C THR A 480 19.24 -3.76 -62.63
N MET A 481 20.49 -3.62 -62.19
CA MET A 481 21.19 -2.34 -61.99
C MET A 481 20.50 -1.44 -60.95
N THR A 482 19.96 -2.06 -59.90
CA THR A 482 19.21 -1.39 -58.81
C THR A 482 20.05 -1.21 -57.55
N ASN A 483 21.37 -1.42 -57.64
CA ASN A 483 22.29 -1.28 -56.52
C ASN A 483 22.22 0.15 -55.92
N GLY A 484 22.09 0.23 -54.60
CA GLY A 484 21.96 1.48 -53.85
C GLY A 484 20.58 2.13 -53.89
N GLN A 485 19.59 1.54 -54.58
CA GLN A 485 18.22 2.06 -54.66
C GLN A 485 17.27 1.45 -53.62
N GLN A 486 17.72 0.43 -52.88
CA GLN A 486 16.97 -0.14 -51.78
C GLN A 486 16.72 0.90 -50.68
N GLN A 487 15.56 0.80 -50.06
CA GLN A 487 15.11 1.66 -48.97
C GLN A 487 15.43 0.98 -47.62
N GLN A 488 14.42 0.72 -46.78
CA GLN A 488 14.61 0.10 -45.47
C GLN A 488 14.40 -1.42 -45.55
N SER A 489 15.15 -2.15 -44.74
CA SER A 489 14.89 -3.57 -44.50
C SER A 489 13.49 -3.78 -43.92
N ASN A 490 12.79 -4.79 -44.45
CA ASN A 490 11.56 -5.32 -43.90
C ASN A 490 11.81 -6.71 -43.30
N PRO A 491 11.65 -6.89 -41.98
CA PRO A 491 11.85 -8.19 -41.33
C PRO A 491 11.00 -9.32 -41.93
N GLU A 492 9.82 -8.99 -42.49
CA GLU A 492 8.94 -9.96 -43.15
C GLU A 492 9.43 -10.39 -44.53
N TRP A 493 10.43 -9.70 -45.11
CA TRP A 493 10.99 -9.99 -46.43
C TRP A 493 12.38 -10.61 -46.37
N THR A 494 12.84 -10.99 -45.18
CA THR A 494 14.10 -11.73 -45.05
C THR A 494 14.02 -13.06 -45.80
N ALA A 495 15.13 -13.52 -46.36
CA ALA A 495 15.23 -14.80 -47.06
C ALA A 495 14.65 -15.96 -46.24
N ALA A 496 14.85 -15.95 -44.91
CA ALA A 496 14.30 -16.92 -43.97
C ALA A 496 12.77 -17.07 -44.02
N LYS A 497 12.05 -16.02 -44.43
CA LYS A 497 10.59 -15.97 -44.53
C LYS A 497 10.07 -16.08 -45.97
N GLY A 498 10.96 -16.26 -46.95
CA GLY A 498 10.59 -16.42 -48.35
C GLY A 498 9.53 -17.51 -48.54
N LYS A 499 8.42 -17.20 -49.20
CA LYS A 499 7.25 -18.09 -49.26
C LYS A 499 7.53 -19.40 -50.01
N LYS A 500 8.36 -19.36 -51.06
CA LYS A 500 8.67 -20.56 -51.86
C LYS A 500 9.87 -21.34 -51.33
N TYR A 501 10.95 -20.63 -51.05
CA TYR A 501 12.21 -21.22 -50.60
C TYR A 501 12.71 -20.52 -49.32
N PRO A 502 12.15 -20.85 -48.14
CA PRO A 502 12.61 -20.28 -46.87
C PRO A 502 14.11 -20.50 -46.67
N GLY A 503 14.82 -19.42 -46.34
CA GLY A 503 16.27 -19.41 -46.14
C GLY A 503 17.10 -19.19 -47.41
N LYS A 504 16.50 -19.15 -48.60
CA LYS A 504 17.20 -18.85 -49.85
C LYS A 504 16.94 -17.41 -50.31
N ASN A 505 18.02 -16.66 -50.55
CA ASN A 505 17.99 -15.37 -51.25
C ASN A 505 18.28 -15.51 -52.75
N TYR A 506 18.22 -16.72 -53.30
CA TYR A 506 18.55 -17.02 -54.69
C TYR A 506 17.61 -18.07 -55.30
N LEU A 507 17.55 -18.11 -56.63
CA LEU A 507 16.93 -19.17 -57.44
C LEU A 507 18.00 -19.85 -58.30
N SER A 508 17.96 -21.17 -58.36
CA SER A 508 18.80 -22.01 -59.20
C SER A 508 18.10 -22.31 -60.53
N VAL A 509 18.85 -22.79 -61.52
CA VAL A 509 18.25 -23.28 -62.78
C VAL A 509 17.11 -24.27 -62.51
N GLY A 510 15.96 -24.04 -63.14
CA GLY A 510 14.76 -24.86 -63.01
C GLY A 510 13.89 -24.55 -61.79
N GLU A 511 14.38 -23.80 -60.79
CA GLU A 511 13.54 -23.32 -59.70
C GLU A 511 12.57 -22.25 -60.22
N THR A 512 11.35 -22.26 -59.68
CA THR A 512 10.24 -21.43 -60.17
C THR A 512 9.59 -20.61 -59.05
N LEU A 513 8.94 -19.51 -59.44
CA LEU A 513 7.96 -18.78 -58.65
C LEU A 513 6.61 -18.77 -59.38
N ALA A 514 5.60 -19.38 -58.77
CA ALA A 514 4.20 -19.29 -59.20
C ALA A 514 3.54 -17.99 -58.68
N PRO A 515 2.33 -17.63 -59.13
CA PRO A 515 1.71 -16.38 -58.73
C PRO A 515 1.46 -16.34 -57.20
N GLY A 516 1.86 -15.24 -56.58
CA GLY A 516 1.90 -15.03 -55.14
C GLY A 516 3.08 -15.68 -54.41
N GLU A 517 3.99 -16.37 -55.10
CA GLU A 517 5.23 -16.91 -54.53
C GLU A 517 6.39 -15.91 -54.65
N TRP A 518 7.28 -15.88 -53.66
CA TRP A 518 8.37 -14.91 -53.59
C TRP A 518 9.60 -15.44 -52.85
N ILE A 519 10.76 -14.81 -53.12
CA ILE A 519 12.01 -14.91 -52.35
C ILE A 519 12.46 -13.51 -51.89
N GLY A 520 13.22 -13.46 -50.81
CA GLY A 520 13.68 -12.22 -50.18
C GLY A 520 15.20 -12.13 -50.08
N SER A 521 15.76 -10.92 -49.94
CA SER A 521 17.20 -10.77 -49.67
C SER A 521 17.56 -11.20 -48.25
N SER A 522 18.84 -11.49 -48.00
CA SER A 522 19.32 -11.91 -46.68
C SER A 522 19.00 -10.87 -45.59
N ASN A 523 19.18 -9.59 -45.91
CA ASN A 523 18.87 -8.46 -45.03
C ASN A 523 17.40 -7.99 -45.07
N GLY A 524 16.53 -8.61 -45.87
CA GLY A 524 15.11 -8.24 -46.02
C GLY A 524 14.85 -6.90 -46.71
N ALA A 525 15.85 -6.29 -47.36
CA ALA A 525 15.67 -5.06 -48.12
C ALA A 525 14.91 -5.26 -49.45
N LEU A 526 14.94 -6.49 -49.99
CA LEU A 526 14.34 -6.81 -51.29
C LEU A 526 13.35 -7.97 -51.21
N GLN A 527 12.32 -7.92 -52.05
CA GLN A 527 11.42 -9.04 -52.34
C GLN A 527 11.24 -9.18 -53.85
N LEU A 528 11.54 -10.36 -54.40
CA LEU A 528 11.16 -10.73 -55.77
C LEU A 528 9.90 -11.60 -55.72
N ILE A 529 8.80 -11.11 -56.28
CA ILE A 529 7.49 -11.76 -56.26
C ILE A 529 6.94 -11.91 -57.67
N MET A 530 6.48 -13.12 -57.99
CA MET A 530 5.60 -13.33 -59.14
C MET A 530 4.19 -12.94 -58.71
N GLN A 531 3.66 -11.83 -59.20
CA GLN A 531 2.36 -11.29 -58.80
C GLN A 531 1.20 -12.07 -59.44
N THR A 532 0.01 -11.95 -58.86
CA THR A 532 -1.22 -12.62 -59.34
C THR A 532 -1.79 -12.01 -60.62
N ASP A 533 -1.36 -10.79 -60.97
CA ASP A 533 -1.67 -10.13 -62.25
C ASP A 533 -0.73 -10.56 -63.39
N GLY A 534 0.20 -11.48 -63.12
CA GLY A 534 1.13 -12.03 -64.10
C GLY A 534 2.41 -11.22 -64.31
N ASN A 535 2.69 -10.23 -63.46
CA ASN A 535 3.93 -9.46 -63.48
C ASN A 535 4.97 -10.04 -62.50
N LEU A 536 6.24 -10.07 -62.87
CA LEU A 536 7.34 -10.40 -61.95
C LEU A 536 8.01 -9.11 -61.48
N VAL A 537 8.02 -8.84 -60.18
CA VAL A 537 8.45 -7.55 -59.64
C VAL A 537 9.45 -7.69 -58.52
N LEU A 538 10.50 -6.88 -58.56
CA LEU A 538 11.47 -6.67 -57.49
C LEU A 538 11.08 -5.42 -56.70
N TYR A 539 10.70 -5.60 -55.44
CA TYR A 539 10.30 -4.52 -54.54
C TYR A 539 11.38 -4.22 -53.50
N THR A 540 11.43 -2.94 -53.10
CA THR A 540 11.96 -2.49 -51.81
C THR A 540 10.83 -1.85 -51.00
N SER A 541 11.02 -1.68 -49.69
CA SER A 541 10.03 -1.05 -48.83
C SER A 541 10.58 0.05 -47.93
N LYS A 542 9.71 0.96 -47.51
CA LYS A 542 9.95 1.88 -46.40
C LYS A 542 8.82 1.72 -45.37
N SER A 543 9.21 1.62 -44.11
CA SER A 543 8.27 1.52 -42.99
C SER A 543 8.13 2.89 -42.31
N SER A 544 6.91 3.36 -42.14
CA SER A 544 6.59 4.55 -41.34
C SER A 544 5.60 4.20 -40.24
N THR A 545 5.89 4.63 -39.01
CA THR A 545 4.95 4.49 -37.88
C THR A 545 3.61 5.14 -38.21
N MET A 546 2.53 4.45 -37.87
CA MET A 546 1.16 4.96 -37.94
C MET A 546 0.75 5.69 -36.65
N CYS A 547 1.64 5.75 -35.67
CA CYS A 547 1.51 6.64 -34.52
C CYS A 547 2.30 7.94 -34.73
N ASN A 548 1.69 9.07 -34.41
CA ASN A 548 2.26 10.41 -34.51
C ASN A 548 2.09 11.18 -33.20
N ALA A 549 3.02 12.10 -32.93
CA ALA A 549 2.90 12.97 -31.77
C ALA A 549 1.80 14.02 -31.96
N GLY A 550 0.94 14.20 -30.96
CA GLY A 550 0.01 15.31 -30.84
C GLY A 550 0.71 16.60 -30.41
N LYS A 551 -0.04 17.70 -30.32
CA LYS A 551 0.45 19.01 -29.85
C LYS A 551 0.90 18.98 -28.38
N ASP A 552 0.44 18.01 -27.61
CA ASP A 552 0.82 17.73 -26.22
C ASP A 552 2.10 16.88 -26.09
N GLY A 553 2.71 16.48 -27.22
CA GLY A 553 3.89 15.60 -27.26
C GLY A 553 3.61 14.13 -26.93
N LYS A 554 2.34 13.72 -26.81
CA LYS A 554 1.94 12.32 -26.62
C LYS A 554 1.70 11.65 -27.97
N MET A 555 1.87 10.33 -28.02
CA MET A 555 1.72 9.53 -29.23
C MET A 555 0.25 9.12 -29.41
N TYR A 556 -0.25 9.34 -30.61
CA TYR A 556 -1.61 9.04 -31.03
C TYR A 556 -1.59 8.16 -32.26
N GLY A 557 -2.55 7.24 -32.37
CA GLY A 557 -2.64 6.30 -33.49
C GLY A 557 -3.58 6.80 -34.58
N ALA A 558 -3.19 6.54 -35.83
CA ALA A 558 -4.09 6.57 -36.97
C ALA A 558 -5.23 5.53 -36.82
N PRO A 559 -6.21 5.48 -37.74
CA PRO A 559 -7.21 4.41 -37.75
C PRO A 559 -6.56 3.03 -37.69
N TRP A 560 -7.07 2.16 -36.82
CA TRP A 560 -6.58 0.79 -36.63
C TRP A 560 -5.13 0.70 -36.14
N THR A 561 -4.70 1.65 -35.32
CA THR A 561 -3.36 1.67 -34.72
C THR A 561 -3.44 2.16 -33.28
N ASN A 562 -2.86 1.41 -32.35
CA ASN A 562 -2.90 1.66 -30.92
C ASN A 562 -1.50 2.08 -30.41
N PRO A 563 -1.28 3.35 -30.04
CA PRO A 563 -0.14 3.78 -29.24
C PRO A 563 -0.37 3.37 -27.78
N ILE A 564 0.17 2.22 -27.37
CA ILE A 564 -0.09 1.65 -26.06
C ILE A 564 0.69 2.40 -24.98
N TYR A 565 -0.03 2.79 -23.94
CA TYR A 565 0.50 3.29 -22.68
C TYR A 565 0.17 2.33 -21.54
N ASP A 566 1.11 2.20 -20.59
CA ASP A 566 0.96 1.42 -19.35
C ASP A 566 0.86 2.37 -18.16
N THR A 567 -0.19 2.27 -17.35
CA THR A 567 -0.35 3.03 -16.09
C THR A 567 0.48 2.47 -14.94
N THR A 568 1.25 1.40 -15.16
CA THR A 568 2.06 0.64 -14.19
C THR A 568 1.21 -0.12 -13.17
N ASP A 569 0.22 0.56 -12.60
CA ASP A 569 -0.67 0.08 -11.55
C ASP A 569 -2.14 0.13 -11.99
N VAL A 570 -2.97 -0.69 -11.34
CA VAL A 570 -4.42 -0.73 -11.50
C VAL A 570 -5.06 -0.51 -10.12
N GLY A 571 -6.01 0.41 -10.04
CA GLY A 571 -6.71 0.65 -8.78
C GLY A 571 -7.68 -0.48 -8.42
N ILE A 572 -8.02 -0.55 -7.13
CA ILE A 572 -8.83 -1.60 -6.52
C ILE A 572 -10.22 -1.02 -6.24
N THR A 573 -11.17 -1.28 -7.15
CA THR A 573 -12.55 -0.77 -7.07
C THR A 573 -13.25 -1.13 -5.76
N GLY A 574 -12.95 -2.31 -5.20
CA GLY A 574 -13.49 -2.77 -3.92
C GLY A 574 -13.07 -1.95 -2.69
N ASN A 575 -12.14 -1.00 -2.83
CA ASN A 575 -11.76 -0.07 -1.76
C ASN A 575 -12.43 1.30 -1.88
N MET A 576 -13.06 1.62 -3.01
CA MET A 576 -13.72 2.91 -3.23
C MET A 576 -14.81 3.16 -2.19
N GLY A 577 -14.90 4.40 -1.70
CA GLY A 577 -15.89 4.81 -0.71
C GLY A 577 -15.61 4.35 0.72
N LYS A 578 -14.50 3.64 0.97
CA LYS A 578 -14.12 3.25 2.33
C LYS A 578 -13.50 4.40 3.11
N LEU A 579 -13.84 4.46 4.40
CA LEU A 579 -13.26 5.38 5.38
C LEU A 579 -12.56 4.57 6.48
N GLY A 580 -11.35 4.98 6.87
CA GLY A 580 -10.57 4.26 7.88
C GLY A 580 -9.69 5.19 8.70
N TYR A 581 -9.30 4.74 9.89
CA TYR A 581 -8.32 5.41 10.74
C TYR A 581 -6.97 4.72 10.60
N ILE A 582 -5.90 5.51 10.44
CA ILE A 582 -4.52 5.00 10.46
C ILE A 582 -3.96 5.24 11.85
N ASP A 583 -3.61 4.17 12.57
CA ASP A 583 -3.03 4.30 13.90
C ASP A 583 -1.56 4.75 13.87
N ALA A 584 -0.95 4.93 15.04
CA ALA A 584 0.41 5.45 15.17
C ALA A 584 1.49 4.53 14.57
N ASP A 585 1.17 3.23 14.42
CA ASP A 585 2.04 2.18 13.89
C ASP A 585 1.67 1.83 12.43
N SER A 586 0.94 2.72 11.76
CA SER A 586 0.51 2.61 10.35
C SER A 586 -0.44 1.43 10.07
N ASN A 587 -1.21 0.95 11.07
CA ASN A 587 -2.28 -0.01 10.84
C ASN A 587 -3.60 0.69 10.49
N LEU A 588 -4.32 0.14 9.52
CA LEU A 588 -5.62 0.61 9.07
C LEU A 588 -6.75 -0.06 9.86
N LYS A 589 -7.66 0.74 10.41
CA LYS A 589 -8.93 0.32 11.00
C LYS A 589 -10.09 0.94 10.24
N GLU A 590 -10.86 0.12 9.52
CA GLU A 590 -12.01 0.59 8.74
C GLU A 590 -13.17 1.02 9.65
N TYR A 591 -13.83 2.12 9.32
CA TYR A 591 -15.04 2.57 10.01
C TYR A 591 -16.26 1.76 9.52
N PRO A 592 -17.12 1.26 10.43
CA PRO A 592 -18.41 0.71 10.04
C PRO A 592 -19.35 1.82 9.55
N ALA A 593 -20.27 1.48 8.64
CA ALA A 593 -21.23 2.44 8.06
C ALA A 593 -22.05 3.22 9.11
N SER A 594 -22.31 2.62 10.28
CA SER A 594 -23.01 3.28 11.40
C SER A 594 -22.24 4.43 12.04
N MET A 595 -20.94 4.56 11.76
CA MET A 595 -20.06 5.62 12.27
C MET A 595 -19.70 6.66 11.19
N ILE A 596 -20.31 6.55 10.00
CA ILE A 596 -20.05 7.44 8.87
C ILE A 596 -21.32 8.26 8.60
N GLY A 597 -21.20 9.58 8.74
CA GLY A 597 -22.20 10.55 8.32
C GLY A 597 -21.75 11.29 7.05
N LEU A 598 -22.46 12.37 6.74
CA LEU A 598 -22.08 13.34 5.72
C LEU A 598 -21.93 14.71 6.39
N ASP A 599 -21.06 15.56 5.87
CA ASP A 599 -21.05 16.98 6.21
C ASP A 599 -21.62 17.83 5.07
N ASP A 600 -21.57 19.15 5.23
CA ASP A 600 -22.16 20.12 4.30
C ASP A 600 -21.18 20.60 3.22
N THR A 601 -20.01 19.97 3.14
CA THR A 601 -18.95 20.27 2.18
C THR A 601 -18.92 19.26 1.05
N TYR A 602 -18.37 19.68 -0.10
CA TYR A 602 -18.42 18.90 -1.35
C TYR A 602 -17.05 18.78 -1.98
N GLN A 603 -16.74 17.58 -2.46
CA GLN A 603 -15.72 17.38 -3.48
C GLN A 603 -16.30 17.67 -4.85
N THR A 604 -15.57 18.39 -5.70
CA THR A 604 -16.04 18.83 -7.03
C THR A 604 -15.21 18.19 -8.15
N PHE A 605 -15.89 17.70 -9.18
CA PHE A 605 -15.33 17.08 -10.37
C PHE A 605 -15.90 17.79 -11.62
N PRO A 606 -15.17 18.76 -12.19
CA PRO A 606 -15.60 19.46 -13.39
C PRO A 606 -15.59 18.56 -14.63
N ASN A 607 -16.58 18.74 -15.51
CA ASN A 607 -16.76 17.95 -16.74
C ASN A 607 -16.97 16.44 -16.50
N PHE A 608 -17.60 16.09 -15.38
CA PHE A 608 -17.95 14.72 -15.03
C PHE A 608 -19.43 14.62 -14.64
N ASP A 609 -19.98 13.45 -14.94
CA ASP A 609 -21.28 12.97 -14.48
C ASP A 609 -21.08 11.70 -13.64
N SER A 610 -22.05 11.38 -12.80
CA SER A 610 -22.24 10.07 -12.17
C SER A 610 -23.61 9.57 -12.66
N PRO A 611 -23.67 8.89 -13.83
CA PRO A 611 -24.93 8.61 -14.51
C PRO A 611 -25.90 7.80 -13.65
N GLY A 612 -27.19 8.17 -13.68
CA GLY A 612 -28.24 7.52 -12.87
C GLY A 612 -28.18 7.90 -11.39
N ASN A 613 -28.79 7.07 -10.52
CA ASN A 613 -28.86 7.27 -9.06
C ASN A 613 -29.51 8.60 -8.64
N ASP A 614 -30.41 9.12 -9.48
CA ASP A 614 -31.11 10.36 -9.22
C ASP A 614 -32.16 10.18 -8.13
N LEU A 615 -32.29 11.17 -7.25
CA LEU A 615 -33.42 11.26 -6.32
C LEU A 615 -34.72 11.47 -7.09
N SER A 616 -35.85 11.25 -6.40
CA SER A 616 -37.17 11.46 -7.00
C SER A 616 -37.37 12.91 -7.45
N ASN A 617 -38.07 13.10 -8.57
CA ASN A 617 -38.40 14.42 -9.16
C ASN A 617 -37.18 15.24 -9.66
N MET A 618 -36.20 14.57 -10.27
CA MET A 618 -35.05 15.19 -10.94
C MET A 618 -35.23 15.23 -12.48
N PRO A 619 -34.62 16.20 -13.19
CA PRO A 619 -33.85 17.33 -12.65
C PRO A 619 -34.73 18.43 -12.07
N LYS A 620 -34.16 19.20 -11.14
CA LYS A 620 -34.61 20.57 -10.88
C LYS A 620 -34.14 21.45 -12.03
N THR A 621 -35.08 22.15 -12.67
CA THR A 621 -34.80 23.04 -13.80
C THR A 621 -34.58 24.48 -13.31
N ASN A 622 -33.82 25.28 -14.07
CA ASN A 622 -33.54 26.69 -13.77
C ASN A 622 -32.96 26.93 -12.35
N SER A 623 -32.12 26.02 -11.84
CA SER A 623 -31.52 26.13 -10.52
C SER A 623 -30.18 26.87 -10.55
N THR A 624 -29.65 27.22 -9.37
CA THR A 624 -28.26 27.67 -9.21
C THR A 624 -27.43 26.58 -8.53
N MET A 625 -26.10 26.62 -8.71
CA MET A 625 -25.21 25.68 -8.04
C MET A 625 -25.39 25.71 -6.51
N GLU A 626 -25.52 26.91 -5.94
CA GLU A 626 -25.73 27.14 -4.51
C GLU A 626 -27.08 26.59 -4.04
N THR A 627 -28.15 26.82 -4.79
CA THR A 627 -29.47 26.25 -4.50
C THR A 627 -29.42 24.72 -4.51
N CYS A 628 -28.77 24.12 -5.51
CA CYS A 628 -28.59 22.68 -5.58
C CYS A 628 -27.84 22.09 -4.39
N LYS A 629 -26.73 22.72 -3.99
CA LYS A 629 -25.98 22.31 -2.79
C LYS A 629 -26.87 22.39 -1.55
N GLN A 630 -27.62 23.48 -1.39
CA GLN A 630 -28.50 23.65 -0.24
C GLN A 630 -29.62 22.59 -0.20
N GLU A 631 -30.27 22.32 -1.33
CA GLU A 631 -31.29 21.28 -1.42
C GLU A 631 -30.71 19.88 -1.12
N CYS A 632 -29.52 19.57 -1.64
CA CYS A 632 -28.84 18.31 -1.33
C CYS A 632 -28.46 18.21 0.15
N THR A 633 -27.91 19.27 0.73
CA THR A 633 -27.52 19.29 2.15
C THR A 633 -28.73 19.09 3.07
N ASN A 634 -29.90 19.64 2.71
CA ASN A 634 -31.14 19.47 3.46
C ASN A 634 -31.79 18.09 3.28
N ALA A 635 -31.48 17.38 2.20
CA ALA A 635 -32.01 16.06 1.91
C ALA A 635 -31.14 14.97 2.57
N THR A 636 -31.74 14.19 3.47
CA THR A 636 -31.02 13.15 4.24
C THR A 636 -30.49 12.01 3.38
N ASP A 637 -31.09 11.77 2.21
CA ASP A 637 -30.75 10.74 1.23
C ASP A 637 -29.86 11.27 0.10
N CYS A 638 -29.52 12.56 0.09
CA CYS A 638 -28.64 13.14 -0.92
C CYS A 638 -27.17 13.03 -0.50
N HIS A 639 -26.40 12.28 -1.29
CA HIS A 639 -24.96 12.08 -1.11
C HIS A 639 -24.13 12.86 -2.13
N GLY A 640 -24.77 13.49 -3.11
CA GLY A 640 -24.10 14.30 -4.12
C GLY A 640 -25.09 14.88 -5.12
N LEU A 641 -24.59 15.59 -6.12
CA LEU A 641 -25.39 16.17 -7.17
C LEU A 641 -24.59 16.33 -8.46
N VAL A 642 -25.30 16.44 -9.58
CA VAL A 642 -24.75 16.83 -10.88
C VAL A 642 -25.44 18.10 -11.33
N PHE A 643 -24.67 19.12 -11.68
CA PHE A 643 -25.18 20.41 -12.16
C PHE A 643 -24.73 20.66 -13.59
N ASP A 644 -25.68 20.89 -14.49
CA ASP A 644 -25.41 21.32 -15.85
C ASP A 644 -25.26 22.84 -15.91
N THR A 645 -24.04 23.29 -16.16
CA THR A 645 -23.70 24.71 -16.23
C THR A 645 -24.33 25.43 -17.42
N ALA A 646 -24.71 24.72 -18.48
CA ALA A 646 -25.34 25.28 -19.68
C ALA A 646 -26.87 25.37 -19.50
N SER A 647 -27.53 24.25 -19.17
CA SER A 647 -29.00 24.21 -19.04
C SER A 647 -29.53 24.64 -17.66
N LYS A 648 -28.65 24.80 -16.67
CA LYS A 648 -29.00 25.08 -15.26
C LYS A 648 -29.87 23.99 -14.63
N ASN A 649 -29.83 22.78 -15.19
CA ASN A 649 -30.47 21.61 -14.63
C ASN A 649 -29.62 20.99 -13.53
N CYS A 650 -30.30 20.40 -12.55
CA CYS A 650 -29.67 19.88 -11.35
C CYS A 650 -30.27 18.55 -10.93
N TRP A 651 -29.42 17.55 -10.79
CA TRP A 651 -29.77 16.20 -10.38
C TRP A 651 -29.15 15.90 -9.04
N LEU A 652 -29.98 15.82 -7.99
CA LEU A 652 -29.56 15.32 -6.70
C LEU A 652 -29.42 13.80 -6.76
N LYS A 653 -28.38 13.26 -6.11
CA LYS A 653 -27.98 11.86 -6.24
C LYS A 653 -28.01 11.14 -4.90
N ASP A 654 -28.45 9.88 -4.92
CA ASP A 654 -28.45 8.99 -3.76
C ASP A 654 -27.04 8.49 -3.38
N LYS A 655 -26.96 7.65 -2.35
CA LYS A 655 -25.71 7.05 -1.82
C LYS A 655 -24.82 6.33 -2.83
N ASN A 656 -25.34 5.96 -3.99
CA ASN A 656 -24.61 5.25 -5.04
C ASN A 656 -23.89 6.23 -5.98
N VAL A 657 -23.99 7.55 -5.78
CA VAL A 657 -23.13 8.52 -6.45
C VAL A 657 -21.65 8.19 -6.24
N TYR A 658 -20.79 8.61 -7.17
CA TYR A 658 -19.33 8.52 -7.00
C TYR A 658 -18.89 8.90 -5.57
N PRO A 659 -17.95 8.16 -4.94
CA PRO A 659 -17.12 7.08 -5.49
C PRO A 659 -17.76 5.68 -5.48
N ASN A 660 -19.04 5.54 -5.09
CA ASN A 660 -19.72 4.23 -5.08
C ASN A 660 -20.20 3.76 -6.46
N SER A 661 -20.15 4.64 -7.46
CA SER A 661 -20.31 4.33 -8.88
C SER A 661 -19.21 4.99 -9.71
N ILE A 662 -19.16 4.65 -11.00
CA ILE A 662 -18.22 5.25 -11.95
C ILE A 662 -18.61 6.70 -12.25
N LYS A 663 -17.60 7.58 -12.35
CA LYS A 663 -17.79 8.91 -12.96
C LYS A 663 -17.43 8.86 -14.44
N THR A 664 -18.20 9.53 -15.29
CA THR A 664 -18.01 9.55 -16.74
C THR A 664 -17.73 10.97 -17.24
N PRO A 665 -16.74 11.18 -18.13
CA PRO A 665 -16.51 12.50 -18.73
C PRO A 665 -17.73 13.01 -19.50
N ARG A 666 -18.20 14.21 -19.15
CA ARG A 666 -19.32 14.91 -19.79
C ARG A 666 -19.09 16.42 -19.72
N GLU A 667 -18.89 17.04 -20.88
CA GLU A 667 -18.69 18.49 -20.98
C GLU A 667 -19.88 19.26 -20.38
N ASN A 668 -19.61 20.41 -19.75
CA ASN A 668 -20.59 21.30 -19.12
C ASN A 668 -21.30 20.75 -17.86
N LEU A 669 -21.04 19.50 -17.47
CA LEU A 669 -21.55 18.92 -16.22
C LEU A 669 -20.54 19.05 -15.08
N MET A 670 -21.02 19.37 -13.89
CA MET A 670 -20.23 19.39 -12.66
C MET A 670 -20.80 18.35 -11.69
N LEU A 671 -20.02 17.31 -11.41
CA LEU A 671 -20.32 16.34 -10.37
C LEU A 671 -19.78 16.85 -9.03
N LEU A 672 -20.63 16.88 -8.01
CA LEU A 672 -20.28 17.25 -6.66
C LEU A 672 -20.72 16.16 -5.69
N THR A 673 -19.82 15.66 -4.86
CA THR A 673 -20.11 14.57 -3.92
C THR A 673 -19.89 15.08 -2.51
N ARG A 674 -20.81 14.79 -1.59
CA ARG A 674 -20.70 15.23 -0.20
C ARG A 674 -19.53 14.53 0.48
N ASN A 675 -18.79 15.28 1.29
CA ASN A 675 -17.70 14.71 2.06
C ASN A 675 -18.27 13.86 3.21
N PRO A 676 -17.66 12.68 3.48
CA PRO A 676 -18.04 11.88 4.63
C PRO A 676 -17.67 12.63 5.93
N SER A 677 -18.37 12.31 7.00
CA SER A 677 -18.07 12.79 8.36
C SER A 677 -18.04 11.63 9.34
N ILE A 678 -17.37 11.79 10.47
CA ILE A 678 -17.26 10.74 11.49
C ILE A 678 -18.21 11.04 12.64
N VAL A 679 -19.05 10.08 12.99
CA VAL A 679 -20.05 10.18 14.06
C VAL A 679 -19.81 9.13 15.16
N GLY A 680 -20.22 9.44 16.38
CA GLY A 680 -20.20 8.49 17.50
C GLY A 680 -18.82 8.18 18.10
N ILE A 681 -17.80 9.04 17.88
CA ILE A 681 -16.48 8.91 18.50
C ILE A 681 -15.94 10.27 18.96
N GLU A 682 -15.40 10.32 20.18
CA GLU A 682 -14.97 11.58 20.82
C GLU A 682 -13.45 11.78 20.84
N SER A 683 -12.68 10.73 21.15
CA SER A 683 -11.22 10.86 21.37
C SER A 683 -10.37 10.91 20.10
N CYS A 684 -10.98 10.73 18.93
CA CYS A 684 -10.28 10.63 17.65
C CYS A 684 -10.37 11.93 16.89
N ASN A 685 -9.32 12.23 16.11
CA ASN A 685 -9.37 13.31 15.14
C ASN A 685 -10.58 13.06 14.19
N LYS A 686 -11.27 14.12 13.78
CA LYS A 686 -12.37 14.07 12.82
C LYS A 686 -11.96 14.50 11.42
N ASP A 687 -10.73 15.01 11.25
CA ASP A 687 -10.19 15.35 9.94
C ASP A 687 -10.04 14.11 9.07
N ILE A 688 -10.39 14.25 7.80
CA ILE A 688 -10.36 13.19 6.80
C ILE A 688 -9.46 13.64 5.66
N LYS A 689 -8.51 12.78 5.29
CA LYS A 689 -7.63 12.96 4.15
C LYS A 689 -8.02 12.02 3.03
N ASN A 690 -8.08 12.54 1.82
CA ASN A 690 -8.37 11.74 0.64
C ASN A 690 -7.14 10.97 0.18
N ILE A 691 -7.31 9.69 -0.11
CA ILE A 691 -6.27 8.80 -0.67
C ILE A 691 -6.85 7.99 -1.83
N ASP A 692 -5.97 7.30 -2.57
CA ASP A 692 -6.41 6.35 -3.58
C ASP A 692 -6.56 4.91 -3.06
N SER A 693 -7.17 4.08 -3.89
CA SER A 693 -7.48 2.68 -3.58
C SER A 693 -6.26 1.79 -3.40
N LEU A 694 -5.13 2.15 -4.03
CA LEU A 694 -3.88 1.41 -3.95
C LEU A 694 -3.18 1.73 -2.64
N GLN A 695 -3.01 3.00 -2.30
CA GLN A 695 -2.47 3.42 -1.00
C GLN A 695 -3.26 2.82 0.15
N TRP A 696 -4.61 2.80 0.07
CA TRP A 696 -5.46 2.11 1.04
C TRP A 696 -5.06 0.65 1.23
N SER A 697 -4.86 -0.09 0.14
CA SER A 697 -4.52 -1.52 0.17
C SER A 697 -3.14 -1.83 0.74
N LYS A 698 -2.27 -0.82 0.82
CA LYS A 698 -0.87 -0.94 1.26
C LYS A 698 -0.70 -0.62 2.73
N TYR A 699 -1.71 -0.09 3.42
CA TYR A 699 -1.69 -0.07 4.90
C TYR A 699 -1.88 -1.47 5.45
N VAL A 700 -1.24 -1.75 6.58
CA VAL A 700 -1.40 -3.04 7.27
C VAL A 700 -2.82 -3.12 7.83
N ASN A 701 -3.60 -4.07 7.34
CA ASN A 701 -4.97 -4.30 7.82
C ASN A 701 -5.04 -5.65 8.55
N ASN A 702 -5.18 -5.60 9.86
CA ASN A 702 -5.28 -6.78 10.72
C ASN A 702 -6.73 -7.27 10.91
N GLY A 703 -7.69 -6.72 10.16
CA GLY A 703 -9.11 -7.04 10.23
C GLY A 703 -9.88 -6.32 11.34
N SER A 704 -9.21 -5.55 12.20
CA SER A 704 -9.85 -4.79 13.27
C SER A 704 -10.59 -3.58 12.69
N LYS A 705 -11.84 -3.38 13.10
CA LYS A 705 -12.65 -2.21 12.74
C LYS A 705 -12.68 -1.18 13.86
N MET A 706 -12.95 0.06 13.49
CA MET A 706 -13.24 1.10 14.48
C MET A 706 -14.51 0.77 15.26
N THR A 707 -14.53 1.14 16.54
CA THR A 707 -15.70 1.02 17.42
C THR A 707 -16.01 2.36 18.08
N PRO A 708 -17.25 2.61 18.53
CA PRO A 708 -17.60 3.86 19.23
C PRO A 708 -16.77 4.10 20.51
N ASN A 709 -16.25 3.03 21.12
CA ASN A 709 -15.42 3.09 22.33
C ASN A 709 -13.92 3.17 22.05
N GLU A 710 -13.51 3.12 20.78
CA GLU A 710 -12.11 3.14 20.38
C GLU A 710 -11.45 4.43 20.85
N LYS A 711 -10.23 4.30 21.38
CA LYS A 711 -9.41 5.44 21.80
C LYS A 711 -8.37 5.74 20.74
N CYS A 712 -8.10 7.02 20.51
CA CYS A 712 -7.10 7.49 19.57
C CYS A 712 -6.10 8.44 20.23
N GLY A 713 -4.92 8.53 19.64
CA GLY A 713 -3.87 9.46 20.07
C GLY A 713 -3.57 9.36 21.57
N LEU A 714 -3.48 10.51 22.23
CA LEU A 714 -3.13 10.60 23.65
C LEU A 714 -4.05 9.78 24.56
N ALA A 715 -5.32 9.60 24.18
CA ALA A 715 -6.26 8.82 25.00
C ALA A 715 -5.81 7.36 25.18
N ILE A 716 -5.12 6.77 24.18
CA ILE A 716 -4.57 5.40 24.26
C ILE A 716 -3.52 5.30 25.36
N GLU A 717 -2.60 6.26 25.41
CA GLU A 717 -1.42 6.27 26.29
C GLU A 717 -1.79 6.39 27.77
N ILE A 718 -2.90 7.09 28.07
CA ILE A 718 -3.30 7.46 29.43
C ILE A 718 -4.57 6.76 29.92
N ASP A 719 -5.28 5.96 29.09
CA ASP A 719 -6.57 5.33 29.47
C ASP A 719 -6.46 4.48 30.74
N LYS A 720 -5.47 3.58 30.79
CA LYS A 720 -5.22 2.73 31.98
C LYS A 720 -4.90 3.55 33.23
N LEU A 721 -4.12 4.62 33.06
CA LEU A 721 -3.73 5.50 34.16
C LEU A 721 -4.91 6.33 34.66
N LYS A 722 -5.78 6.81 33.76
CA LYS A 722 -7.02 7.50 34.13
C LYS A 722 -7.96 6.59 34.92
N LYS A 723 -8.17 5.34 34.47
CA LYS A 723 -8.97 4.36 35.21
C LYS A 723 -8.40 4.08 36.60
N LYS A 724 -7.08 3.91 36.71
CA LYS A 724 -6.39 3.76 37.98
C LYS A 724 -6.56 5.00 38.87
N LEU A 725 -6.49 6.20 38.29
CA LEU A 725 -6.68 7.45 39.01
C LEU A 725 -8.10 7.59 39.56
N ASP A 726 -9.12 7.21 38.77
CA ASP A 726 -10.53 7.19 39.20
C ASP A 726 -10.78 6.16 40.31
N GLU A 727 -10.18 4.96 40.21
CA GLU A 727 -10.23 3.95 41.27
C GLU A 727 -9.60 4.47 42.58
N LEU A 728 -8.42 5.08 42.50
CA LEU A 728 -7.75 5.68 43.64
C LEU A 728 -8.59 6.80 44.25
N LYS A 729 -9.22 7.65 43.44
CA LYS A 729 -10.12 8.71 43.89
C LYS A 729 -11.33 8.14 44.64
N ASN A 730 -11.95 7.09 44.13
CA ASN A 730 -13.09 6.44 44.80
C ASN A 730 -12.66 5.81 46.13
N ARG A 731 -11.50 5.14 46.18
CA ARG A 731 -10.98 4.56 47.41
C ARG A 731 -10.61 5.62 48.46
N LEU A 732 -10.04 6.74 48.02
CA LEU A 732 -9.77 7.91 48.88
C LEU A 732 -11.06 8.49 49.45
N ALA A 733 -12.12 8.61 48.64
CA ALA A 733 -13.42 9.08 49.12
C ALA A 733 -14.02 8.15 50.19
N VAL A 734 -13.99 6.83 49.97
CA VAL A 734 -14.48 5.85 50.95
C VAL A 734 -13.66 5.88 52.25
N LEU A 735 -12.34 6.02 52.17
CA LEU A 735 -11.51 6.16 53.38
C LEU A 735 -11.78 7.48 54.11
N ALA A 736 -11.96 8.58 53.38
CA ALA A 736 -12.32 9.86 53.99
C ALA A 736 -13.66 9.77 54.75
N GLU A 737 -14.65 9.07 54.18
CA GLU A 737 -15.93 8.81 54.83
C GLU A 737 -15.74 7.98 56.11
N LYS A 738 -15.00 6.86 56.06
CA LYS A 738 -14.70 6.04 57.25
C LYS A 738 -13.96 6.79 58.35
N ILE A 739 -12.99 7.62 57.96
CA ILE A 739 -12.27 8.49 58.91
C ILE A 739 -13.25 9.46 59.56
N THR A 740 -14.14 10.07 58.77
CA THR A 740 -15.16 11.00 59.26
C THR A 740 -16.14 10.30 60.21
N GLU A 741 -16.68 9.14 59.84
CA GLU A 741 -17.56 8.32 60.69
C GLU A 741 -16.88 7.96 62.01
N LYS A 742 -15.61 7.50 61.96
CA LYS A 742 -14.85 7.16 63.17
C LYS A 742 -14.59 8.37 64.06
N MET A 743 -14.32 9.53 63.48
CA MET A 743 -14.18 10.79 64.22
C MET A 743 -15.50 11.22 64.88
N GLU A 744 -16.63 11.07 64.18
CA GLU A 744 -17.96 11.37 64.74
C GLU A 744 -18.32 10.41 65.88
N ASP A 745 -18.00 9.12 65.75
CA ASP A 745 -18.21 8.14 66.81
C ASP A 745 -17.37 8.45 68.05
N LEU A 746 -16.08 8.75 67.85
CA LEU A 746 -15.20 9.24 68.92
C LEU A 746 -15.75 10.52 69.57
N GLN A 747 -16.35 11.43 68.80
CA GLN A 747 -16.96 12.65 69.33
C GLN A 747 -18.25 12.37 70.12
N LYS A 748 -19.10 11.46 69.65
CA LYS A 748 -20.32 11.01 70.35
C LYS A 748 -19.97 10.31 71.66
N GLU A 749 -18.97 9.42 71.64
CA GLU A 749 -18.46 8.79 72.85
C GLU A 749 -17.93 9.82 73.85
N ASN A 750 -17.13 10.79 73.39
CA ASN A 750 -16.61 11.87 74.25
C ASN A 750 -17.74 12.73 74.86
N SER A 751 -18.80 12.98 74.09
CA SER A 751 -20.00 13.70 74.57
C SER A 751 -20.77 12.89 75.63
N ASN A 752 -20.93 11.58 75.41
CA ASN A 752 -21.57 10.67 76.37
C ASN A 752 -20.78 10.56 77.67
N ILE A 753 -19.44 10.54 77.59
CA ILE A 753 -18.55 10.54 78.76
C ILE A 753 -18.67 11.84 79.54
N ASN A 754 -18.67 12.99 78.86
CA ASN A 754 -18.87 14.28 79.51
C ASN A 754 -20.21 14.33 80.27
N ASN A 755 -21.29 13.84 79.65
CA ASN A 755 -22.60 13.78 80.30
C ASN A 755 -22.61 12.82 81.51
N LYS A 756 -21.90 11.69 81.41
CA LYS A 756 -21.75 10.73 82.52
C LYS A 756 -20.90 11.28 83.66
N MET A 757 -19.78 11.95 83.36
CA MET A 757 -18.95 12.65 84.36
C MET A 757 -19.72 13.75 85.09
N VAL A 758 -20.55 14.53 84.38
CA VAL A 758 -21.43 15.54 85.02
C VAL A 758 -22.44 14.87 85.95
N THR A 759 -22.98 13.72 85.56
CA THR A 759 -23.92 12.94 86.38
C THR A 759 -23.24 12.37 87.62
N ASP A 760 -22.04 11.78 87.46
CA ASP A 760 -21.23 11.22 88.55
C ASP A 760 -20.73 12.33 89.49
N GLN A 761 -20.39 13.51 88.98
CA GLN A 761 -20.04 14.69 89.78
C GLN A 761 -21.23 15.17 90.62
N LYS A 762 -22.45 15.11 90.07
CA LYS A 762 -23.69 15.45 90.78
C LYS A 762 -24.00 14.42 91.87
N GLN A 763 -23.80 13.13 91.59
CA GLN A 763 -23.94 12.05 92.56
C GLN A 763 -22.87 12.14 93.66
N MET A 764 -21.63 12.46 93.30
CA MET A 764 -20.52 12.68 94.24
C MET A 764 -20.76 13.91 95.13
N SER A 765 -21.30 15.00 94.58
CA SER A 765 -21.72 16.18 95.35
C SER A 765 -22.84 15.87 96.34
N ASN A 766 -23.84 15.08 95.92
CA ASN A 766 -24.91 14.60 96.79
C ASN A 766 -24.34 13.74 97.92
N ASN A 767 -23.48 12.76 97.60
CA ASN A 767 -22.80 11.93 98.58
C ASN A 767 -21.95 12.75 99.55
N LEU A 768 -21.25 13.79 99.07
CA LEU A 768 -20.47 14.71 99.90
C LEU A 768 -21.36 15.52 100.86
N THR A 769 -22.58 15.84 100.43
CA THR A 769 -23.57 16.57 101.23
C THR A 769 -24.15 15.67 102.31
N THR A 770 -24.47 14.42 101.98
CA THR A 770 -24.84 13.37 102.95
C THR A 770 -23.71 13.11 103.96
N TYR A 771 -22.46 13.04 103.49
CA TYR A 771 -21.29 12.85 104.37
C TYR A 771 -21.08 14.05 105.31
N LYS A 772 -21.30 15.29 104.82
CA LYS A 772 -21.28 16.50 105.64
C LYS A 772 -22.43 16.54 106.66
N GLN A 773 -23.61 16.05 106.30
CA GLN A 773 -24.75 15.92 107.24
C GLN A 773 -24.43 14.92 108.34
N ILE A 774 -23.92 13.73 108.01
CA ILE A 774 -23.46 12.72 108.97
C ILE A 774 -22.35 13.27 109.88
N ASN A 775 -21.38 14.01 109.32
CA ASN A 775 -20.29 14.62 110.10
C ASN A 775 -20.78 15.77 111.01
N ASN A 776 -21.80 16.52 110.60
CA ASN A 776 -22.41 17.56 111.43
C ASN A 776 -23.26 16.95 112.56
N GLU A 777 -23.93 15.82 112.32
CA GLU A 777 -24.62 15.05 113.37
C GLU A 777 -23.62 14.48 114.40
N LEU A 778 -22.44 14.04 113.95
CA LEU A 778 -21.33 13.60 114.83
C LEU A 778 -20.71 14.75 115.64
N LYS A 779 -20.67 15.98 115.11
CA LYS A 779 -20.10 17.16 115.80
C LYS A 779 -20.95 17.69 116.97
N ASN A 780 -22.23 17.33 117.05
CA ASN A 780 -23.09 17.68 118.19
C ASN A 780 -22.86 16.78 119.43
N TYR A 781 -21.91 15.85 119.38
CA TYR A 781 -21.62 14.89 120.45
C TYR A 781 -20.14 14.93 120.90
N LYS A 782 -19.69 16.07 121.45
CA LYS A 782 -18.70 16.24 122.55
C LYS A 782 -18.07 17.64 122.56
N VAL A 783 -18.13 18.29 123.74
CA VAL A 783 -17.51 19.57 124.12
C VAL A 783 -16.22 19.29 124.91
N VAL A 784 -15.15 20.07 124.70
CA VAL A 784 -14.13 20.62 125.66
C VAL A 784 -12.91 21.22 124.89
N SER A 785 -12.26 22.23 125.47
CA SER A 785 -11.64 23.44 124.90
C SER A 785 -10.11 23.52 124.67
N TYR A 786 -9.70 24.48 123.80
CA TYR A 786 -8.65 25.55 123.90
C TYR A 786 -7.93 25.79 122.53
N GLN A 787 -8.27 26.85 121.76
CA GLN A 787 -7.70 28.21 121.62
C GLN A 787 -6.39 28.41 120.79
N ASN A 788 -6.52 29.28 119.77
CA ASN A 788 -5.55 30.26 119.20
C ASN A 788 -4.30 29.76 118.42
N ILE A 789 -3.85 30.31 117.29
CA ILE A 789 -4.08 31.56 116.54
C ILE A 789 -3.62 31.37 115.06
N ASN A 790 -4.18 32.19 114.17
CA ASN A 790 -3.78 32.49 112.78
C ASN A 790 -2.27 32.56 112.48
N GLY A 791 -1.90 32.24 111.23
CA GLY A 791 -0.64 32.63 110.59
C GLY A 791 -0.30 31.72 109.40
N MET A 792 -0.74 32.01 108.17
CA MET A 792 -0.05 32.84 107.18
C MET A 792 0.99 32.06 106.34
N LEU A 793 1.02 32.39 105.04
CA LEU A 793 1.97 32.03 103.97
C LEU A 793 1.56 30.80 103.12
N ASN A 794 0.96 31.01 101.95
CA ASN A 794 1.62 31.39 100.68
C ASN A 794 2.82 30.49 100.36
N ASP A 795 2.63 29.60 99.39
CA ASP A 795 3.45 29.43 98.17
C ASP A 795 2.91 28.20 97.41
N THR A 796 2.64 28.17 96.10
CA THR A 796 3.09 29.01 95.00
C THR A 796 2.06 28.90 93.86
N ASP A 797 1.68 30.06 93.33
CA ASP A 797 1.10 30.23 92.01
C ASP A 797 2.20 30.07 90.94
N LYS A 798 1.88 29.43 89.81
CA LYS A 798 2.67 29.36 88.55
C LYS A 798 3.93 28.48 88.52
N ILE A 799 4.20 27.99 87.28
CA ILE A 799 5.25 27.06 86.81
C ILE A 799 4.80 25.61 87.03
N VAL A 800 4.10 24.97 86.10
CA VAL A 800 4.66 24.36 84.86
C VAL A 800 3.66 24.50 83.70
N LEU A 801 3.47 25.72 83.23
CA LEU A 801 3.41 25.97 81.79
C LEU A 801 4.86 26.13 81.33
N GLN A 802 5.15 25.73 80.08
CA GLN A 802 6.32 26.17 79.31
C GLN A 802 7.56 25.26 79.23
N GLU A 803 7.45 23.92 79.16
CA GLU A 803 8.59 23.12 78.62
C GLU A 803 8.27 21.93 77.70
N ASN A 804 7.05 21.77 77.18
CA ASN A 804 6.82 20.81 76.07
C ASN A 804 5.98 21.36 74.90
N TYR A 805 5.67 22.65 74.92
CA TYR A 805 4.97 23.34 73.82
C TYR A 805 5.92 24.02 72.82
N GLN A 806 7.23 24.13 73.10
CA GLN A 806 8.18 24.67 72.12
C GLN A 806 8.55 23.64 71.03
N TYR A 807 8.71 22.36 71.34
CA TYR A 807 9.22 21.40 70.33
C TYR A 807 8.21 21.03 69.25
N ILE A 808 6.92 20.91 69.57
CA ILE A 808 5.88 20.62 68.56
C ILE A 808 5.54 21.88 67.74
N PHE A 809 5.55 23.06 68.38
CA PHE A 809 5.33 24.35 67.71
C PHE A 809 6.48 24.69 66.73
N TRP A 810 7.74 24.50 67.12
CA TRP A 810 8.89 24.73 66.23
C TRP A 810 9.01 23.68 65.12
N SER A 811 8.50 22.45 65.31
CA SER A 811 8.50 21.42 64.26
C SER A 811 7.46 21.69 63.17
N VAL A 812 6.28 22.17 63.54
CA VAL A 812 5.21 22.54 62.59
C VAL A 812 5.55 23.87 61.88
N LEU A 813 6.16 24.84 62.57
CA LEU A 813 6.62 26.10 61.98
C LEU A 813 7.80 25.88 60.99
N ALA A 814 8.72 24.96 61.29
CA ALA A 814 9.83 24.62 60.40
C ALA A 814 9.35 23.94 59.10
N ILE A 815 8.36 23.04 59.19
CA ILE A 815 7.74 22.39 58.02
C ILE A 815 6.95 23.43 57.19
N GLY A 816 6.24 24.36 57.84
CA GLY A 816 5.56 25.47 57.17
C GLY A 816 6.50 26.43 56.43
N LEU A 817 7.66 26.76 57.01
CA LEU A 817 8.66 27.63 56.37
C LEU A 817 9.39 26.95 55.19
N VAL A 818 9.57 25.62 55.23
CA VAL A 818 10.09 24.84 54.09
C VAL A 818 9.08 24.82 52.93
N ILE A 819 7.79 24.69 53.23
CA ILE A 819 6.72 24.76 52.21
C ILE A 819 6.63 26.17 51.60
N ILE A 820 6.75 27.24 52.41
CA ILE A 820 6.73 28.63 51.93
C ILE A 820 7.98 28.99 51.10
N THR A 821 9.16 28.49 51.47
CA THR A 821 10.39 28.69 50.68
C THR A 821 10.38 27.91 49.37
N MET A 822 9.77 26.73 49.32
CA MET A 822 9.58 25.97 48.07
C MET A 822 8.53 26.61 47.14
N ASN A 823 7.53 27.31 47.69
CA ASN A 823 6.51 27.98 46.87
C ASN A 823 6.99 29.31 46.26
N ASN A 824 7.95 30.01 46.89
CA ASN A 824 8.50 31.27 46.38
C ASN A 824 9.64 31.12 45.35
N VAL A 825 10.12 29.89 45.08
CA VAL A 825 11.13 29.61 44.03
C VAL A 825 10.48 29.28 42.67
N ARG A 826 9.14 29.25 42.58
CA ARG A 826 8.39 29.03 41.32
C ARG A 826 7.63 30.25 40.81
N VAL A 827 7.99 31.46 41.24
CA VAL A 827 7.67 32.70 40.52
C VAL A 827 8.95 33.36 40.02
N LYS A 828 9.47 32.80 38.94
CA LYS A 828 10.09 33.50 37.81
C LYS A 828 10.07 32.59 36.58
#